data_AF-A0A9P7UZ74-F1
#
_entry.id   AF-A0A9P7UZ74-F1
#
_cell.length_a   1.000
_cell.length_b   1.000
_cell.length_c   1.000
_cell.angle_alpha   90.00
_cell.angle_beta   90.00
_cell.angle_gamma   90.00
#
_symmetry.space_group_name_H-M   'P 1'
#
loop_
_entity.id
_entity.type
_entity.pdbx_description
1 polymer ?
#
loop_
_entity_poly.entity_id
_entity_poly.type
_entity_poly.pdbx_seq_one_letter_code
_entity_poly.pdbx_strand_id
1 'polypeptide(L)'
;MEGQQPPFTSPEECTWWFLACLPYCPSKDDIAHEAHYLSDIALPYYDGDDEVEEFILDDSCFGKIQTIIRNRDPKAIFNTPPAFCCHLNAASDIRLSSQLPFPSETGTLDFCSVGWYAYEEKPEINFTRINVRQQAQESVQNHMKYKDLSALFQLPHELFLQTLSDLHPIDLHALRRVNREFRSFLSSPPSNTIWRRSFASSANPSTPLCPVDVNGWEWARLLFGSPLCDNCQCTHDYVNPDAAIRMRLCSWCFSYRLMHVDDEDVPIQVVEQIGLVHDLICRTFCQGRPINPSYTDPDHFIKADFDDVLQQYTRLQDNIDKRVDGAVVELERYKTFRRAYVETQLKHVRECNNWLIEIDRYYRSKIQRRFDYQLTLIRKHLRQDGFKDIDIAHADHQLRNHLSQECDPQNSYHHGNTTRFTTLTRSNWRKTRHGFCEAVEHCARLRIQEERKRLVERTIQEFKKTTTPISWCYWPPRHVLHGKQPFSNILNPDIKYRNNSRLEAACERGKALLQSFIDEWLSDVKRYLQSFCEVDFFPDTDPVDLAVSVFQCLFCSRGHQFVGWEDVVIHLRDHPSHQSDYSRISFSYPGCNTVCTLLRLLNLDSSLTLAVDMDERDDRFVCLVCGISSRYALNWREAVKHQQIHEEQSWQVLPPRLAVIIENIEASLDPRYTEEAWSCNHCPIHLDALASRRSVLKHVDHEHGIRQGEAQENSDFFYMSRSGSVSRNLFKIPKQALHQCLHCIFSLKLWSTISMKQHQSGKHNINSPIAGIDYSCVWEGFSEDPFPVPND
;
A
#
# COMPACT_ATOMS: atom_id res chain seq x y z
N MET A 1 -31.93 -70.78 28.25
CA MET A 1 -32.82 -69.61 28.13
C MET A 1 -32.07 -68.47 28.79
N GLU A 2 -31.24 -67.76 28.03
CA GLU A 2 -31.59 -66.48 27.36
C GLU A 2 -32.07 -65.42 28.37
N GLY A 3 -31.47 -64.23 28.46
CA GLY A 3 -30.42 -63.68 27.63
C GLY A 3 -29.99 -62.25 27.98
N GLN A 4 -29.07 -61.79 27.14
CA GLN A 4 -28.77 -60.41 26.73
C GLN A 4 -27.99 -59.50 27.68
N GLN A 5 -26.68 -59.44 27.40
CA GLN A 5 -25.81 -58.29 27.60
C GLN A 5 -26.34 -57.02 26.91
N PRO A 6 -26.10 -55.81 27.46
CA PRO A 6 -25.94 -54.59 26.67
C PRO A 6 -24.44 -54.34 26.37
N PRO A 7 -24.15 -53.52 25.35
CA PRO A 7 -22.97 -53.67 24.50
C PRO A 7 -21.73 -52.98 25.08
N PHE A 8 -20.57 -53.54 24.76
CA PHE A 8 -19.32 -52.79 24.75
C PHE A 8 -19.49 -51.58 23.81
N THR A 9 -19.51 -50.38 24.36
CA THR A 9 -19.15 -49.18 23.61
C THR A 9 -17.67 -48.88 23.85
N SER A 10 -17.02 -48.39 22.80
CA SER A 10 -15.57 -48.38 22.59
C SER A 10 -14.77 -47.67 23.69
N PRO A 11 -13.48 -48.03 23.89
CA PRO A 11 -12.55 -47.32 24.79
C PRO A 11 -12.47 -45.80 24.55
N GLU A 12 -12.80 -45.34 23.35
CA GLU A 12 -12.83 -43.92 22.97
C GLU A 12 -13.86 -43.07 23.73
N GLU A 13 -14.92 -43.66 24.32
CA GLU A 13 -15.94 -42.90 25.09
C GLU A 13 -15.51 -42.64 26.55
N CYS A 14 -14.59 -43.43 27.10
CA CYS A 14 -14.15 -43.33 28.50
C CYS A 14 -13.12 -42.23 28.74
N THR A 15 -12.40 -41.76 27.72
CA THR A 15 -11.29 -40.81 27.91
C THR A 15 -11.70 -39.35 27.91
N TRP A 16 -12.75 -39.00 27.16
CA TRP A 16 -13.34 -37.64 27.16
C TRP A 16 -14.02 -37.27 28.48
N TRP A 17 -14.43 -38.30 29.23
CA TRP A 17 -15.06 -38.20 30.54
C TRP A 17 -14.15 -37.60 31.63
N PHE A 18 -12.86 -37.90 31.59
CA PHE A 18 -11.86 -37.39 32.53
C PHE A 18 -11.68 -35.86 32.46
N LEU A 19 -11.88 -35.29 31.26
CA LEU A 19 -11.54 -33.90 30.92
C LEU A 19 -12.55 -32.86 31.39
N ALA A 20 -13.80 -33.24 31.64
CA ALA A 20 -14.83 -32.34 32.14
C ALA A 20 -14.65 -31.96 33.63
N CYS A 21 -13.74 -32.64 34.34
CA CYS A 21 -13.58 -32.54 35.79
C CYS A 21 -12.29 -31.82 36.25
N LEU A 22 -11.37 -31.47 35.35
CA LEU A 22 -10.16 -30.71 35.70
C LEU A 22 -10.49 -29.21 35.92
N PRO A 23 -10.31 -28.65 37.12
CA PRO A 23 -10.72 -27.28 37.42
C PRO A 23 -9.77 -26.26 36.79
N TYR A 24 -10.30 -25.55 35.79
CA TYR A 24 -10.01 -24.18 35.32
C TYR A 24 -8.57 -23.74 34.98
N CYS A 25 -8.54 -22.69 34.15
CA CYS A 25 -7.41 -21.88 33.66
C CYS A 25 -6.19 -21.84 34.60
N PRO A 26 -4.94 -21.87 34.08
CA PRO A 26 -3.80 -21.46 34.90
C PRO A 26 -4.07 -20.05 35.45
N SER A 27 -3.86 -19.85 36.76
CA SER A 27 -3.90 -18.49 37.34
C SER A 27 -2.76 -17.65 36.77
N LYS A 28 -2.77 -16.34 37.03
CA LYS A 28 -1.66 -15.44 36.66
C LYS A 28 -0.30 -15.94 37.22
N ASP A 29 -0.33 -16.67 38.33
CA ASP A 29 0.85 -17.25 39.00
C ASP A 29 1.34 -18.54 38.34
N ASP A 30 0.43 -19.34 37.74
CA ASP A 30 0.80 -20.56 36.99
C ASP A 30 1.58 -20.23 35.69
N ILE A 31 1.46 -19.00 35.19
CA ILE A 31 2.21 -18.46 34.05
C ILE A 31 3.55 -17.89 34.52
N ALA A 32 3.58 -17.18 35.66
CA ALA A 32 4.81 -16.69 36.27
C ALA A 32 5.77 -17.84 36.68
N HIS A 33 5.23 -18.99 37.08
CA HIS A 33 6.04 -20.17 37.38
C HIS A 33 6.73 -20.78 36.14
N GLU A 34 6.24 -20.57 34.92
CA GLU A 34 6.87 -21.11 33.70
C GLU A 34 8.28 -20.51 33.47
N ALA A 35 8.47 -19.23 33.78
CA ALA A 35 9.77 -18.55 33.76
C ALA A 35 10.74 -19.08 34.84
N HIS A 36 10.20 -19.50 36.00
CA HIS A 36 11.01 -19.98 37.12
C HIS A 36 11.53 -21.42 36.93
N TYR A 37 10.89 -22.23 36.07
CA TYR A 37 11.33 -23.61 35.78
C TYR A 37 12.29 -23.70 34.58
N LEU A 38 12.37 -22.67 33.73
CA LEU A 38 13.29 -22.64 32.60
C LEU A 38 14.74 -22.27 33.01
N SER A 39 14.95 -21.75 34.22
CA SER A 39 16.29 -21.47 34.78
C SER A 39 17.08 -22.74 35.14
N ASP A 40 16.39 -23.86 35.41
CA ASP A 40 17.03 -25.11 35.88
C ASP A 40 17.58 -25.99 34.74
N ILE A 41 17.36 -25.61 33.47
CA ILE A 41 17.83 -26.36 32.28
C ILE A 41 19.22 -25.88 31.81
N ALA A 42 19.79 -24.84 32.44
CA ALA A 42 21.06 -24.25 32.03
C ALA A 42 22.21 -24.53 33.02
N LEU A 43 22.60 -25.80 33.22
CA LEU A 43 23.95 -26.15 33.73
C LEU A 43 24.43 -27.48 33.11
N PRO A 44 25.72 -27.61 32.69
CA PRO A 44 26.24 -28.81 32.07
C PRO A 44 26.62 -29.92 33.06
N TYR A 45 26.46 -31.15 32.58
CA TYR A 45 26.96 -32.43 33.06
C TYR A 45 28.22 -32.39 33.95
N TYR A 46 28.19 -33.12 35.07
CA TYR A 46 29.37 -33.68 35.73
C TYR A 46 29.20 -35.21 35.80
N ASP A 47 30.20 -35.92 35.30
CA ASP A 47 30.36 -37.38 35.35
C ASP A 47 30.40 -37.89 36.79
N GLY A 48 29.69 -38.99 37.02
CA GLY A 48 29.79 -39.81 38.23
C GLY A 48 28.95 -41.06 38.06
N ASP A 49 29.64 -42.20 37.93
CA ASP A 49 29.07 -43.55 37.90
C ASP A 49 28.07 -43.75 39.04
N ASP A 50 26.80 -44.02 38.72
CA ASP A 50 25.87 -44.68 39.65
C ASP A 50 24.90 -45.55 38.83
N GLU A 51 24.76 -46.80 39.25
CA GLU A 51 23.93 -47.83 38.63
C GLU A 51 22.46 -47.39 38.54
N VAL A 52 21.85 -47.62 37.38
CA VAL A 52 20.43 -47.31 37.14
C VAL A 52 19.57 -48.30 37.93
N GLU A 53 19.03 -47.87 39.07
CA GLU A 53 17.94 -48.59 39.75
C GLU A 53 16.61 -48.43 39.01
N GLU A 54 15.88 -49.54 38.90
CA GLU A 54 14.56 -49.65 38.28
C GLU A 54 13.50 -48.91 39.12
N PHE A 55 12.87 -47.87 38.56
CA PHE A 55 11.94 -46.99 39.28
C PHE A 55 10.57 -47.66 39.48
N ILE A 56 10.25 -48.03 40.73
CA ILE A 56 8.94 -48.54 41.15
C ILE A 56 8.17 -47.42 41.88
N LEU A 57 6.98 -47.06 41.38
CA LEU A 57 6.05 -46.14 42.04
C LEU A 57 5.47 -46.80 43.31
N ASP A 58 5.75 -46.23 44.49
CA ASP A 58 5.18 -46.70 45.76
C ASP A 58 3.97 -45.87 46.26
N ASP A 59 3.23 -46.46 47.20
CA ASP A 59 2.00 -45.90 47.79
C ASP A 59 2.21 -44.54 48.51
N SER A 60 3.46 -44.16 48.82
CA SER A 60 3.77 -42.90 49.52
C SER A 60 3.62 -41.68 48.60
N CYS A 61 3.82 -41.88 47.29
CA CYS A 61 3.65 -40.85 46.26
C CYS A 61 2.17 -40.54 46.00
N PHE A 62 1.28 -41.54 46.15
CA PHE A 62 -0.16 -41.39 46.01
C PHE A 62 -0.81 -40.55 47.12
N GLY A 63 -0.31 -40.63 48.35
CA GLY A 63 -0.81 -39.85 49.49
C GLY A 63 -0.66 -38.33 49.33
N LYS A 64 0.40 -37.86 48.64
CA LYS A 64 0.66 -36.43 48.42
C LYS A 64 -0.27 -35.80 47.38
N ILE A 65 -0.70 -36.58 46.38
CA ILE A 65 -1.61 -36.12 45.31
C ILE A 65 -3.01 -35.83 45.88
N GLN A 66 -3.47 -36.65 46.83
CA GLN A 66 -4.77 -36.48 47.48
C GLN A 66 -4.86 -35.19 48.33
N THR A 67 -3.74 -34.73 48.90
CA THR A 67 -3.68 -33.49 49.69
C THR A 67 -3.76 -32.23 48.83
N ILE A 68 -3.17 -32.25 47.63
CA ILE A 68 -3.17 -31.12 46.68
C ILE A 68 -4.58 -30.86 46.12
N ILE A 69 -5.37 -31.91 45.92
CA ILE A 69 -6.76 -31.79 45.42
C ILE A 69 -7.70 -31.17 46.46
N ARG A 70 -7.43 -31.34 47.77
CA ARG A 70 -8.30 -30.86 48.85
C ARG A 70 -8.08 -29.40 49.29
N ASN A 71 -6.91 -28.80 49.02
CA ASN A 71 -6.51 -27.52 49.62
C ASN A 71 -6.59 -26.26 48.72
N ARG A 72 -7.40 -26.25 47.65
CA ARG A 72 -7.64 -25.02 46.86
C ARG A 72 -8.77 -24.16 47.47
N ASP A 73 -8.43 -23.38 48.50
CA ASP A 73 -9.22 -22.20 48.92
C ASP A 73 -8.72 -20.95 48.14
N PRO A 74 -9.56 -20.23 47.37
CA PRO A 74 -9.10 -19.20 46.42
C PRO A 74 -8.59 -17.87 47.02
N LYS A 75 -8.33 -17.75 48.34
CA LYS A 75 -8.15 -16.43 48.99
C LYS A 75 -6.94 -16.22 49.89
N ALA A 76 -5.96 -17.12 49.95
CA ALA A 76 -4.77 -16.87 50.77
C ALA A 76 -3.49 -16.91 49.94
N ILE A 77 -2.71 -15.83 50.07
CA ILE A 77 -1.25 -15.67 49.89
C ILE A 77 -0.93 -14.53 48.89
N PHE A 78 -0.93 -13.30 49.42
CA PHE A 78 -0.16 -12.18 48.90
C PHE A 78 1.04 -11.99 49.82
N ASN A 79 2.26 -12.03 49.26
CA ASN A 79 3.41 -11.14 49.53
C ASN A 79 4.72 -11.84 49.18
N THR A 80 5.31 -11.49 48.04
CA THR A 80 6.77 -11.54 47.82
C THR A 80 7.13 -10.55 46.69
N PRO A 81 8.18 -9.71 46.85
CA PRO A 81 8.58 -8.74 45.83
C PRO A 81 9.46 -9.40 44.74
N PRO A 82 9.43 -8.89 43.49
CA PRO A 82 10.20 -9.49 42.39
C PRO A 82 11.70 -9.20 42.53
N ALA A 83 12.51 -10.25 42.36
CA ALA A 83 13.97 -10.16 42.28
C ALA A 83 14.40 -9.73 40.87
N PHE A 84 15.18 -8.64 40.78
CA PHE A 84 15.92 -8.25 39.59
C PHE A 84 17.12 -9.20 39.40
N CYS A 85 17.31 -9.72 38.19
CA CYS A 85 18.59 -10.28 37.75
C CYS A 85 18.84 -9.95 36.28
N CYS A 86 19.66 -8.92 36.06
CA CYS A 86 20.31 -8.65 34.78
C CYS A 86 21.81 -8.97 34.96
N HIS A 87 22.35 -9.90 34.20
CA HIS A 87 23.80 -10.03 34.04
C HIS A 87 24.18 -9.77 32.58
N LEU A 88 24.68 -8.55 32.35
CA LEU A 88 25.62 -8.21 31.28
C LEU A 88 26.95 -8.88 31.60
N ASN A 89 27.50 -9.66 30.66
CA ASN A 89 28.93 -9.96 30.65
C ASN A 89 29.60 -9.20 29.52
N ALA A 90 30.52 -8.32 29.94
CA ALA A 90 31.41 -7.56 29.09
C ALA A 90 32.77 -8.26 28.97
N ALA A 91 33.30 -8.32 27.76
CA ALA A 91 34.72 -8.30 27.37
C ALA A 91 34.70 -8.24 25.82
N SER A 92 35.41 -7.39 25.08
CA SER A 92 36.69 -6.73 25.31
C SER A 92 36.88 -5.58 24.32
N ASP A 93 37.70 -4.59 24.73
CA ASP A 93 38.56 -3.71 23.93
C ASP A 93 38.35 -2.20 24.11
N ILE A 94 39.04 -1.70 25.15
CA ILE A 94 39.41 -0.31 25.32
C ILE A 94 40.74 -0.09 24.60
N ARG A 95 40.79 0.87 23.66
CA ARG A 95 42.01 1.63 23.35
C ARG A 95 41.81 3.10 23.68
N LEU A 96 42.68 3.56 24.56
CA LEU A 96 42.87 4.93 25.01
C LEU A 96 43.22 5.88 23.85
N SER A 97 42.63 7.07 23.83
CA SER A 97 43.38 8.29 23.52
C SER A 97 42.70 9.51 24.16
N SER A 98 43.49 10.16 25.00
CA SER A 98 43.31 11.44 25.67
C SER A 98 43.16 12.63 24.70
N GLN A 99 42.28 13.59 25.02
CA GLN A 99 42.56 15.04 25.11
C GLN A 99 41.30 15.83 25.54
N LEU A 100 41.50 16.70 26.53
CA LEU A 100 40.61 17.71 27.15
C LEU A 100 40.14 18.80 26.14
N PRO A 101 39.31 19.83 26.46
CA PRO A 101 38.77 20.27 27.77
C PRO A 101 37.27 20.66 27.82
N PHE A 102 36.74 20.81 29.04
CA PHE A 102 35.49 21.53 29.34
C PHE A 102 35.53 23.00 28.92
N PRO A 103 34.37 23.56 28.51
CA PRO A 103 33.94 24.83 29.09
C PRO A 103 32.49 24.80 29.60
N SER A 104 32.31 25.59 30.64
CA SER A 104 31.10 25.85 31.41
C SER A 104 30.07 26.74 30.69
N GLU A 105 28.81 26.43 30.99
CA GLU A 105 27.65 27.32 31.12
C GLU A 105 26.88 27.81 29.88
N THR A 106 25.56 27.58 30.00
CA THR A 106 24.41 28.10 29.24
C THR A 106 24.06 27.42 27.91
N GLY A 107 23.08 26.52 27.99
CA GLY A 107 22.43 25.92 26.83
C GLY A 107 21.63 24.67 27.22
N THR A 108 20.43 24.86 27.75
CA THR A 108 19.43 23.80 27.80
C THR A 108 19.11 23.36 26.37
N LEU A 109 19.67 22.23 25.95
CA LEU A 109 19.26 21.49 24.76
C LEU A 109 18.70 20.15 25.22
N ASP A 110 17.38 20.03 25.12
CA ASP A 110 16.60 18.82 25.29
C ASP A 110 17.24 17.64 24.54
N PHE A 111 17.72 16.65 25.28
CA PHE A 111 17.95 15.32 24.73
C PHE A 111 16.67 14.52 24.88
N CYS A 112 16.12 14.15 23.72
CA CYS A 112 14.93 13.35 23.53
C CYS A 112 14.74 12.27 24.60
N SER A 113 13.60 12.42 25.28
CA SER A 113 12.83 11.37 25.93
C SER A 113 12.66 10.13 25.04
N VAL A 114 13.57 9.16 25.18
CA VAL A 114 13.23 7.77 24.87
C VAL A 114 12.36 7.30 26.03
N GLY A 115 11.05 7.51 25.89
CA GLY A 115 10.05 7.07 26.84
C GLY A 115 10.11 5.56 26.99
N TRP A 116 10.65 5.10 28.12
CA TRP A 116 10.46 3.73 28.59
C TRP A 116 8.99 3.58 28.96
N TYR A 117 8.17 3.15 28.00
CA TYR A 117 6.82 2.69 28.29
C TYR A 117 6.95 1.37 29.05
N ALA A 118 6.71 1.42 30.36
CA ALA A 118 6.46 0.24 31.17
C ALA A 118 5.17 -0.43 30.65
N TYR A 119 5.31 -1.40 29.75
CA TYR A 119 4.22 -2.29 29.39
C TYR A 119 3.90 -3.15 30.62
N GLU A 120 2.68 -3.04 31.15
CA GLU A 120 2.15 -4.06 32.05
C GLU A 120 2.20 -5.40 31.32
N GLU A 121 3.01 -6.34 31.81
CA GLU A 121 3.09 -7.72 31.31
C GLU A 121 1.71 -8.40 31.41
N LYS A 122 0.95 -8.33 30.32
CA LYS A 122 -0.21 -9.20 30.11
C LYS A 122 0.32 -10.53 29.58
N PRO A 123 -0.03 -11.67 30.19
CA PRO A 123 0.43 -12.96 29.68
C PRO A 123 -0.12 -13.18 28.27
N GLU A 124 0.77 -13.31 27.30
CA GLU A 124 0.41 -13.63 25.93
C GLU A 124 -0.22 -15.02 25.85
N ILE A 125 -1.23 -15.15 24.98
CA ILE A 125 -2.11 -16.31 24.95
C ILE A 125 -1.81 -17.18 23.73
N ASN A 126 -1.51 -18.47 23.91
CA ASN A 126 -1.39 -19.41 22.79
C ASN A 126 -2.79 -19.71 22.18
N PHE A 127 -3.08 -19.13 21.01
CA PHE A 127 -4.37 -19.28 20.34
C PHE A 127 -4.63 -20.70 19.83
N THR A 128 -3.60 -21.38 19.32
CA THR A 128 -3.69 -22.79 18.92
C THR A 128 -4.19 -23.63 20.08
N ARG A 129 -3.64 -23.43 21.29
CA ARG A 129 -4.11 -24.09 22.51
C ARG A 129 -5.58 -23.78 22.82
N ILE A 130 -6.01 -22.52 22.76
CA ILE A 130 -7.41 -22.16 23.03
C ILE A 130 -8.35 -22.83 22.02
N ASN A 131 -8.02 -22.74 20.74
CA ASN A 131 -8.87 -23.21 19.66
C ASN A 131 -9.03 -24.72 19.70
N VAL A 132 -7.91 -25.42 19.88
CA VAL A 132 -7.88 -26.88 20.01
C VAL A 132 -8.68 -27.30 21.25
N ARG A 133 -8.48 -26.64 22.39
CA ARG A 133 -9.25 -26.92 23.61
C ARG A 133 -10.75 -26.69 23.41
N GLN A 134 -11.13 -25.62 22.72
CA GLN A 134 -12.54 -25.31 22.48
C GLN A 134 -13.19 -26.36 21.56
N GLN A 135 -12.49 -26.79 20.50
CA GLN A 135 -12.97 -27.86 19.63
C GLN A 135 -13.10 -29.19 20.37
N ALA A 136 -12.08 -29.54 21.17
CA ALA A 136 -12.09 -30.73 22.02
C ALA A 136 -13.22 -30.69 23.08
N GLN A 137 -13.62 -29.51 23.54
CA GLN A 137 -14.78 -29.36 24.44
C GLN A 137 -16.12 -29.49 23.70
N GLU A 138 -16.20 -28.97 22.47
CA GLU A 138 -17.41 -29.00 21.63
C GLU A 138 -17.73 -30.42 21.13
N SER A 139 -16.72 -31.29 20.98
CA SER A 139 -16.90 -32.69 20.58
C SER A 139 -17.50 -33.57 21.68
N VAL A 140 -17.44 -33.16 22.95
CA VAL A 140 -17.97 -33.95 24.08
C VAL A 140 -19.45 -33.61 24.31
N GLN A 141 -20.34 -34.36 23.65
CA GLN A 141 -21.78 -34.26 23.87
C GLN A 141 -22.18 -34.98 25.17
N ASN A 142 -22.48 -34.19 26.22
CA ASN A 142 -23.05 -34.54 27.54
C ASN A 142 -22.10 -34.40 28.74
N HIS A 143 -22.33 -33.35 29.54
CA HIS A 143 -21.62 -33.09 30.80
C HIS A 143 -22.23 -33.88 31.98
N MET A 144 -21.77 -35.10 32.22
CA MET A 144 -21.92 -35.73 33.54
C MET A 144 -20.75 -35.26 34.43
N LYS A 145 -21.03 -34.41 35.44
CA LYS A 145 -20.03 -33.92 36.40
C LYS A 145 -19.79 -34.95 37.49
N TYR A 146 -18.60 -35.57 37.53
CA TYR A 146 -18.18 -36.40 38.64
C TYR A 146 -17.55 -35.54 39.74
N LYS A 147 -17.90 -35.84 41.00
CA LYS A 147 -17.46 -35.05 42.17
C LYS A 147 -16.12 -35.48 42.76
N ASP A 148 -15.61 -36.66 42.39
CA ASP A 148 -14.39 -37.22 42.95
C ASP A 148 -13.59 -38.01 41.90
N LEU A 149 -12.32 -37.67 41.74
CA LEU A 149 -11.36 -38.31 40.84
C LEU A 149 -10.44 -39.31 41.57
N SER A 150 -10.62 -39.50 42.87
CA SER A 150 -9.80 -40.40 43.69
C SER A 150 -9.80 -41.85 43.19
N ALA A 151 -10.90 -42.30 42.59
CA ALA A 151 -11.05 -43.64 42.01
C ALA A 151 -10.09 -43.91 40.83
N LEU A 152 -9.64 -42.87 40.11
CA LEU A 152 -8.69 -43.01 39.00
C LEU A 152 -7.31 -43.47 39.50
N PHE A 153 -6.92 -43.01 40.70
CA PHE A 153 -5.65 -43.38 41.32
C PHE A 153 -5.69 -44.76 42.01
N GLN A 154 -6.87 -45.40 42.03
CA GLN A 154 -7.05 -46.77 42.54
C GLN A 154 -7.04 -47.81 41.40
N LEU A 155 -6.88 -47.37 40.15
CA LEU A 155 -6.77 -48.24 38.99
C LEU A 155 -5.41 -48.95 38.99
N PRO A 156 -5.35 -50.22 38.53
CA PRO A 156 -4.11 -50.88 38.15
C PRO A 156 -3.25 -49.99 37.24
N HIS A 157 -1.93 -50.06 37.41
CA HIS A 157 -0.99 -49.20 36.72
C HIS A 157 -1.16 -49.24 35.20
N GLU A 158 -1.45 -50.41 34.63
CA GLU A 158 -1.65 -50.61 33.20
C GLU A 158 -2.87 -49.83 32.67
N LEU A 159 -3.97 -49.83 33.43
CA LEU A 159 -5.20 -49.10 33.06
C LEU A 159 -5.01 -47.59 33.20
N PHE A 160 -4.23 -47.16 34.19
CA PHE A 160 -3.85 -45.76 34.34
C PHE A 160 -3.00 -45.28 33.16
N LEU A 161 -1.97 -46.04 32.77
CA LEU A 161 -1.14 -45.71 31.61
C LEU A 161 -1.93 -45.74 30.30
N GLN A 162 -2.85 -46.69 30.14
CA GLN A 162 -3.75 -46.73 29.00
C GLN A 162 -4.64 -45.47 28.96
N THR A 163 -5.22 -45.09 30.10
CA THR A 163 -6.04 -43.88 30.20
C THR A 163 -5.24 -42.65 29.77
N LEU A 164 -4.00 -42.50 30.27
CA LEU A 164 -3.12 -41.41 29.85
C LEU A 164 -2.84 -41.43 28.34
N SER A 165 -2.64 -42.62 27.77
CA SER A 165 -2.32 -42.78 26.34
C SER A 165 -3.48 -42.42 25.42
N ASP A 166 -4.71 -42.49 25.91
CA ASP A 166 -5.90 -42.17 25.14
C ASP A 166 -6.31 -40.69 25.32
N LEU A 167 -5.65 -39.92 26.22
CA LEU A 167 -5.94 -38.50 26.41
C LEU A 167 -5.47 -37.67 25.22
N HIS A 168 -6.13 -36.54 24.96
CA HIS A 168 -5.65 -35.59 23.95
C HIS A 168 -4.30 -34.98 24.39
N PRO A 169 -3.33 -34.75 23.48
CA PRO A 169 -2.00 -34.24 23.84
C PRO A 169 -2.02 -32.91 24.63
N ILE A 170 -3.00 -32.05 24.37
CA ILE A 170 -3.21 -30.80 25.11
C ILE A 170 -3.47 -31.02 26.62
N ASP A 171 -4.13 -32.12 26.95
CA ASP A 171 -4.53 -32.46 28.31
C ASP A 171 -3.41 -33.19 29.04
N LEU A 172 -2.65 -34.04 28.35
CA LEU A 172 -1.38 -34.56 28.88
C LEU A 172 -0.40 -33.43 29.18
N HIS A 173 -0.31 -32.43 28.30
CA HIS A 173 0.50 -31.24 28.53
C HIS A 173 0.03 -30.47 29.77
N ALA A 174 -1.28 -30.34 29.97
CA ALA A 174 -1.84 -29.73 31.17
C ALA A 174 -1.55 -30.57 32.43
N LEU A 175 -1.70 -31.89 32.35
CA LEU A 175 -1.47 -32.82 33.46
C LEU A 175 -0.02 -32.80 33.95
N ARG A 176 0.95 -32.73 33.01
CA ARG A 176 2.37 -32.51 33.31
C ARG A 176 2.62 -31.25 34.17
N ARG A 177 1.72 -30.26 34.13
CA ARG A 177 1.82 -29.02 34.92
C ARG A 177 1.16 -29.10 36.29
N VAL A 178 0.40 -30.16 36.59
CA VAL A 178 -0.42 -30.26 37.81
C VAL A 178 0.45 -30.55 39.06
N ASN A 179 1.43 -31.44 38.98
CA ASN A 179 2.34 -31.75 40.10
C ASN A 179 3.74 -32.19 39.61
N ARG A 180 4.68 -32.38 40.54
CA ARG A 180 6.08 -32.71 40.23
C ARG A 180 6.24 -34.15 39.75
N GLU A 181 5.42 -35.06 40.27
CA GLU A 181 5.43 -36.49 39.95
C GLU A 181 5.00 -36.73 38.50
N PHE A 182 3.87 -36.15 38.08
CA PHE A 182 3.43 -36.15 36.69
C PHE A 182 4.43 -35.47 35.77
N ARG A 183 5.07 -34.39 36.21
CA ARG A 183 6.12 -33.74 35.43
C ARG A 183 7.30 -34.66 35.19
N SER A 184 7.82 -35.29 36.25
CA SER A 184 8.94 -36.23 36.16
C SER A 184 8.58 -37.42 35.27
N PHE A 185 7.44 -38.05 35.54
CA PHE A 185 6.97 -39.22 34.80
C PHE A 185 6.72 -38.92 33.32
N LEU A 186 5.94 -37.88 32.98
CA LEU A 186 5.61 -37.54 31.59
C LEU A 186 6.76 -36.87 30.81
N SER A 187 7.87 -36.54 31.48
CA SER A 187 9.11 -36.10 30.83
C SER A 187 10.11 -37.24 30.66
N SER A 188 9.88 -38.39 31.28
CA SER A 188 10.78 -39.54 31.24
C SER A 188 10.75 -40.23 29.87
N PRO A 189 11.86 -40.85 29.42
CA PRO A 189 11.90 -41.57 28.14
C PRO A 189 10.82 -42.65 27.96
N PRO A 190 10.44 -43.47 28.98
CA PRO A 190 9.38 -44.47 28.85
C PRO A 190 8.01 -43.89 28.47
N SER A 191 7.72 -42.66 28.93
CA SER A 191 6.45 -41.98 28.65
C SER A 191 6.28 -41.58 27.18
N ASN A 192 7.33 -41.66 26.35
CA ASN A 192 7.21 -41.38 24.91
C ASN A 192 6.22 -42.31 24.20
N THR A 193 6.00 -43.52 24.69
CA THR A 193 4.97 -44.42 24.16
C THR A 193 3.56 -43.89 24.39
N ILE A 194 3.31 -43.32 25.57
CA ILE A 194 2.06 -42.65 25.97
C ILE A 194 1.80 -41.46 25.05
N TRP A 195 2.82 -40.60 24.88
CA TRP A 195 2.71 -39.43 24.01
C TRP A 195 2.44 -39.81 22.55
N ARG A 196 3.20 -40.77 21.99
CA ARG A 196 3.02 -41.21 20.59
C ARG A 196 1.61 -41.73 20.36
N ARG A 197 1.08 -42.53 21.29
CA ARG A 197 -0.29 -43.03 21.22
C ARG A 197 -1.31 -41.90 21.33
N SER A 198 -1.11 -40.97 22.25
CA SER A 198 -1.97 -39.79 22.45
C SER A 198 -2.04 -38.89 21.20
N PHE A 199 -0.90 -38.60 20.55
CA PHE A 199 -0.89 -37.86 19.29
C PHE A 199 -1.59 -38.64 18.17
N ALA A 200 -1.39 -39.96 18.09
CA ALA A 200 -2.01 -40.80 17.07
C ALA A 200 -3.52 -41.00 17.25
N SER A 201 -4.03 -40.99 18.47
CA SER A 201 -5.47 -41.15 18.78
C SER A 201 -6.24 -39.83 18.78
N SER A 202 -5.56 -38.69 18.65
CA SER A 202 -6.21 -37.38 18.57
C SER A 202 -6.98 -37.23 17.25
N ALA A 203 -8.29 -37.47 17.27
CA ALA A 203 -9.14 -37.35 16.09
C ALA A 203 -9.87 -36.00 16.00
N ASN A 204 -10.15 -35.34 17.14
CA ASN A 204 -11.00 -34.14 17.20
C ASN A 204 -10.52 -33.10 18.24
N PRO A 205 -9.82 -32.03 17.82
CA PRO A 205 -9.24 -31.87 16.48
C PRO A 205 -8.05 -32.82 16.30
N SER A 206 -7.81 -33.27 15.07
CA SER A 206 -6.59 -34.00 14.74
C SER A 206 -5.37 -33.16 15.09
N THR A 207 -4.31 -33.75 15.67
CA THR A 207 -3.04 -33.03 15.91
C THR A 207 -1.91 -33.66 15.09
N PRO A 208 -0.89 -32.87 14.69
CA PRO A 208 0.25 -33.42 13.96
C PRO A 208 0.99 -34.45 14.82
N LEU A 209 1.30 -35.59 14.21
CA LEU A 209 2.05 -36.66 14.87
C LEU A 209 3.38 -36.15 15.41
N CYS A 210 3.80 -36.67 16.57
CA CYS A 210 5.14 -36.37 17.09
C CYS A 210 6.21 -36.99 16.17
N PRO A 211 7.19 -36.21 15.69
CA PRO A 211 8.35 -36.76 14.98
C PRO A 211 9.06 -37.82 15.82
N VAL A 212 9.66 -38.81 15.15
CA VAL A 212 10.36 -39.92 15.81
C VAL A 212 11.58 -39.48 16.61
N ASP A 213 12.20 -38.37 16.20
CA ASP A 213 13.40 -37.76 16.76
C ASP A 213 13.12 -36.62 17.76
N VAL A 214 11.85 -36.44 18.18
CA VAL A 214 11.44 -35.45 19.19
C VAL A 214 10.74 -36.16 20.34
N ASN A 215 10.98 -35.73 21.59
CA ASN A 215 10.22 -36.24 22.72
C ASN A 215 8.79 -35.71 22.69
N GLY A 216 7.83 -36.57 23.02
CA GLY A 216 6.41 -36.21 22.92
C GLY A 216 6.01 -35.00 23.77
N TRP A 217 6.64 -34.82 24.93
CA TRP A 217 6.38 -33.67 25.79
C TRP A 217 6.95 -32.36 25.22
N GLU A 218 8.09 -32.40 24.52
CA GLU A 218 8.70 -31.23 23.86
C GLU A 218 7.82 -30.80 22.68
N TRP A 219 7.32 -31.78 21.92
CA TRP A 219 6.38 -31.55 20.85
C TRP A 219 5.07 -30.93 21.36
N ALA A 220 4.51 -31.48 22.44
CA ALA A 220 3.33 -30.91 23.08
C ALA A 220 3.58 -29.49 23.64
N ARG A 221 4.78 -29.20 24.15
CA ARG A 221 5.19 -27.85 24.57
C ARG A 221 5.27 -26.91 23.38
N LEU A 222 5.80 -27.35 22.24
CA LEU A 222 5.85 -26.54 21.01
C LEU A 222 4.46 -26.23 20.46
N LEU A 223 3.49 -27.14 20.57
CA LEU A 223 2.14 -26.86 20.06
C LEU A 223 1.27 -26.08 21.07
N PHE A 224 1.31 -26.45 22.35
CA PHE A 224 0.33 -26.01 23.36
C PHE A 224 0.92 -25.20 24.52
N GLY A 225 2.25 -25.05 24.60
CA GLY A 225 2.95 -24.29 25.63
C GLY A 225 2.73 -22.77 25.53
N SER A 226 3.37 -22.02 26.43
CA SER A 226 3.36 -20.56 26.41
C SER A 226 3.91 -20.01 25.09
N PRO A 227 3.35 -18.93 24.51
CA PRO A 227 3.80 -18.37 23.23
C PRO A 227 5.09 -17.53 23.36
N LEU A 228 5.96 -17.86 24.31
CA LEU A 228 7.23 -17.18 24.52
C LEU A 228 8.28 -17.70 23.55
N CYS A 229 9.25 -16.84 23.25
CA CYS A 229 10.43 -17.25 22.51
C CYS A 229 11.24 -18.29 23.30
N ASP A 230 11.56 -19.42 22.68
CA ASP A 230 12.34 -20.51 23.29
C ASP A 230 13.80 -20.11 23.56
N ASN A 231 14.28 -19.00 22.98
CA ASN A 231 15.64 -18.50 23.18
C ASN A 231 15.75 -17.39 24.24
N CYS A 232 15.02 -16.27 24.07
CA CYS A 232 15.07 -15.13 25.00
C CYS A 232 14.03 -15.20 26.12
N GLN A 233 12.99 -16.04 25.97
CA GLN A 233 11.78 -16.06 26.83
C GLN A 233 11.05 -14.71 26.92
N CYS A 234 11.35 -13.80 26.01
CA CYS A 234 10.76 -12.47 25.99
C CYS A 234 9.27 -12.50 25.59
N THR A 235 8.50 -11.57 26.16
CA THR A 235 7.04 -11.44 26.08
C THR A 235 6.57 -10.36 25.10
N HIS A 236 7.50 -9.77 24.34
CA HIS A 236 7.22 -8.61 23.49
C HIS A 236 6.56 -8.97 22.15
N ASP A 237 6.70 -10.22 21.70
CA ASP A 237 6.17 -10.71 20.43
C ASP A 237 5.43 -12.04 20.66
N TYR A 238 4.18 -12.12 20.21
CA TYR A 238 3.49 -13.41 20.07
C TYR A 238 4.23 -14.31 19.09
N VAL A 239 4.79 -15.41 19.61
CA VAL A 239 5.61 -16.32 18.79
C VAL A 239 4.84 -17.57 18.38
N ASN A 240 4.68 -17.76 17.08
CA ASN A 240 4.09 -18.97 16.51
C ASN A 240 5.09 -20.15 16.56
N PRO A 241 4.59 -21.39 16.72
CA PRO A 241 5.43 -22.56 16.59
C PRO A 241 5.91 -22.74 15.16
N ASP A 242 7.20 -22.99 15.01
CA ASP A 242 7.80 -23.33 13.73
C ASP A 242 8.19 -24.81 13.73
N ALA A 243 7.51 -25.60 12.89
CA ALA A 243 7.73 -27.04 12.80
C ALA A 243 9.06 -27.42 12.13
N ALA A 244 9.63 -26.54 11.30
CA ALA A 244 10.89 -26.81 10.60
C ALA A 244 12.09 -26.69 11.54
N ILE A 245 12.10 -25.66 12.40
CA ILE A 245 13.16 -25.46 13.39
C ILE A 245 12.82 -26.00 14.78
N ARG A 246 11.57 -26.44 14.98
CA ARG A 246 11.03 -27.00 16.24
C ARG A 246 11.13 -26.05 17.44
N MET A 247 11.03 -24.76 17.17
CA MET A 247 11.15 -23.70 18.16
C MET A 247 10.13 -22.59 17.91
N ARG A 248 9.95 -21.76 18.93
CA ARG A 248 9.36 -20.43 18.85
C ARG A 248 10.48 -19.40 18.90
N LEU A 249 10.70 -18.61 17.85
CA LEU A 249 11.63 -17.49 17.88
C LEU A 249 10.92 -16.14 17.69
N CYS A 250 11.15 -15.17 18.59
CA CYS A 250 10.75 -13.79 18.36
C CYS A 250 11.50 -13.20 17.16
N SER A 251 11.03 -12.07 16.64
CA SER A 251 11.61 -11.41 15.45
C SER A 251 13.14 -11.20 15.56
N TRP A 252 13.63 -10.81 16.74
CA TRP A 252 15.05 -10.61 16.99
C TRP A 252 15.85 -11.93 17.08
N CYS A 253 15.33 -12.94 17.79
CA CYS A 253 16.01 -14.24 17.86
C CYS A 253 15.98 -14.96 16.51
N PHE A 254 14.97 -14.68 15.68
CA PHE A 254 14.85 -15.19 14.32
C PHE A 254 16.01 -14.67 13.46
N SER A 255 16.23 -13.35 13.40
CA SER A 255 17.33 -12.77 12.60
C SER A 255 18.72 -13.16 13.09
N TYR A 256 18.89 -13.47 14.38
CA TYR A 256 20.18 -13.90 14.92
C TYR A 256 20.50 -15.38 14.65
N ARG A 257 19.49 -16.26 14.65
CA ARG A 257 19.69 -17.73 14.55
C ARG A 257 19.52 -18.30 13.15
N LEU A 258 18.84 -17.58 12.27
CA LEU A 258 18.52 -18.04 10.91
C LEU A 258 19.29 -17.21 9.89
N MET A 259 19.69 -17.85 8.80
CA MET A 259 20.28 -17.21 7.63
C MET A 259 19.28 -17.27 6.46
N HIS A 260 19.38 -16.30 5.54
CA HIS A 260 18.57 -16.21 4.33
C HIS A 260 19.43 -16.45 3.08
N VAL A 261 18.88 -17.11 2.05
CA VAL A 261 19.61 -17.46 0.82
C VAL A 261 20.05 -16.22 0.00
N ASP A 262 19.24 -15.16 0.00
CA ASP A 262 19.48 -13.93 -0.79
C ASP A 262 19.78 -12.68 0.07
N ASP A 263 20.42 -12.84 1.23
CA ASP A 263 20.78 -11.69 2.06
C ASP A 263 21.93 -10.88 1.42
N GLU A 264 21.68 -9.61 1.08
CA GLU A 264 22.64 -8.73 0.40
C GLU A 264 23.93 -8.49 1.22
N ASP A 265 23.86 -8.69 2.54
CA ASP A 265 24.98 -8.51 3.47
C ASP A 265 25.89 -9.76 3.58
N VAL A 266 25.58 -10.85 2.88
CA VAL A 266 26.34 -12.11 2.94
C VAL A 266 27.47 -12.15 1.89
N PRO A 267 28.74 -12.44 2.27
CA PRO A 267 29.84 -12.54 1.32
C PRO A 267 29.60 -13.58 0.22
N ILE A 268 30.02 -13.30 -1.02
CA ILE A 268 29.87 -14.18 -2.20
C ILE A 268 30.32 -15.63 -1.93
N GLN A 269 31.38 -15.81 -1.15
CA GLN A 269 31.91 -17.14 -0.76
C GLN A 269 30.90 -17.97 0.04
N VAL A 270 30.11 -17.31 0.90
CA VAL A 270 29.07 -17.97 1.69
C VAL A 270 27.87 -18.29 0.80
N VAL A 271 27.54 -17.45 -0.19
CA VAL A 271 26.48 -17.74 -1.19
C VAL A 271 26.83 -18.99 -2.00
N GLU A 272 28.08 -19.14 -2.43
CA GLU A 272 28.56 -20.35 -3.11
C GLU A 272 28.44 -21.60 -2.20
N GLN A 273 28.82 -21.48 -0.93
CA GLN A 273 28.69 -22.56 0.06
C GLN A 273 27.23 -22.96 0.31
N ILE A 274 26.32 -21.99 0.37
CA ILE A 274 24.87 -22.25 0.44
C ILE A 274 24.43 -23.07 -0.76
N GLY A 275 24.85 -22.68 -1.97
CA GLY A 275 24.55 -23.43 -3.20
C GLY A 275 25.00 -24.90 -3.17
N LEU A 276 26.07 -25.25 -2.45
CA LEU A 276 26.57 -26.63 -2.36
C LEU A 276 25.70 -27.55 -1.50
N VAL A 277 25.05 -27.01 -0.47
CA VAL A 277 24.31 -27.80 0.54
C VAL A 277 22.84 -27.41 0.67
N HIS A 278 22.34 -26.55 -0.21
CA HIS A 278 20.98 -26.00 -0.17
C HIS A 278 19.87 -27.07 -0.14
N ASP A 279 20.06 -28.20 -0.83
CA ASP A 279 19.11 -29.32 -0.87
C ASP A 279 19.35 -30.35 0.27
N LEU A 280 20.36 -30.13 1.11
CA LEU A 280 20.76 -30.98 2.23
C LEU A 280 20.40 -30.40 3.61
N ILE A 281 19.84 -29.18 3.65
CA ILE A 281 19.43 -28.47 4.88
C ILE A 281 17.90 -28.31 4.95
N CYS A 282 17.35 -28.33 6.17
CA CYS A 282 15.92 -28.08 6.38
C CYS A 282 15.64 -26.57 6.37
N ARG A 283 14.62 -26.15 5.63
CA ARG A 283 14.28 -24.73 5.45
C ARG A 283 12.91 -24.39 6.06
N THR A 284 12.77 -23.16 6.56
CA THR A 284 11.56 -22.66 7.21
C THR A 284 10.88 -21.51 6.46
N PHE A 285 9.57 -21.42 6.64
CA PHE A 285 8.66 -20.41 6.09
C PHE A 285 8.26 -19.32 7.12
N CYS A 286 8.63 -19.47 8.40
CA CYS A 286 7.94 -18.79 9.49
C CYS A 286 8.71 -17.59 10.08
N GLN A 287 8.51 -16.37 9.54
CA GLN A 287 8.91 -15.12 10.22
C GLN A 287 8.00 -14.76 11.43
N GLY A 288 7.60 -15.75 12.24
CA GLY A 288 6.67 -15.55 13.38
C GLY A 288 5.24 -15.11 12.99
N ARG A 289 4.91 -15.00 11.70
CA ARG A 289 3.57 -14.61 11.19
C ARG A 289 2.77 -15.82 10.67
N PRO A 290 1.43 -15.71 10.55
CA PRO A 290 0.62 -16.74 9.94
C PRO A 290 1.14 -17.05 8.54
N ILE A 291 1.30 -18.35 8.25
CA ILE A 291 1.80 -18.86 6.98
C ILE A 291 0.88 -18.36 5.87
N ASN A 292 1.40 -17.48 5.00
CA ASN A 292 0.70 -17.08 3.80
C ASN A 292 0.96 -18.14 2.71
N PRO A 293 -0.07 -18.82 2.19
CA PRO A 293 0.08 -19.84 1.15
C PRO A 293 0.70 -19.33 -0.16
N SER A 294 0.83 -18.01 -0.34
CA SER A 294 1.41 -17.41 -1.55
C SER A 294 2.94 -17.33 -1.57
N TYR A 295 3.63 -17.60 -0.46
CA TYR A 295 5.09 -17.68 -0.46
C TYR A 295 5.52 -19.03 -1.02
N THR A 296 6.29 -18.99 -2.10
CA THR A 296 6.53 -20.15 -2.97
C THR A 296 7.83 -20.90 -2.68
N ASP A 297 8.74 -20.39 -1.84
CA ASP A 297 9.89 -21.17 -1.36
C ASP A 297 10.30 -20.77 0.08
N PRO A 298 10.72 -21.72 0.94
CA PRO A 298 11.31 -21.44 2.24
C PRO A 298 12.79 -21.12 2.06
N ASP A 299 13.19 -19.86 2.32
CA ASP A 299 14.56 -19.39 2.09
C ASP A 299 15.38 -19.17 3.36
N HIS A 300 14.82 -19.48 4.55
CA HIS A 300 15.53 -19.40 5.82
C HIS A 300 15.94 -20.77 6.34
N PHE A 301 17.11 -20.87 6.96
CA PHE A 301 17.59 -22.12 7.57
C PHE A 301 18.43 -21.84 8.82
N ILE A 302 18.52 -22.84 9.71
CA ILE A 302 19.27 -22.71 10.97
C ILE A 302 20.76 -22.65 10.64
N LYS A 303 21.43 -21.60 11.11
CA LYS A 303 22.88 -21.42 10.89
C LYS A 303 23.70 -22.63 11.34
N ALA A 304 23.42 -23.17 12.52
CA ALA A 304 24.11 -24.34 13.04
C ALA A 304 23.94 -25.61 12.17
N ASP A 305 22.74 -25.87 11.63
CA ASP A 305 22.51 -27.03 10.74
C ASP A 305 23.26 -26.84 9.41
N PHE A 306 23.32 -25.60 8.90
CA PHE A 306 24.14 -25.28 7.74
C PHE A 306 25.63 -25.50 8.00
N ASP A 307 26.16 -25.00 9.12
CA ASP A 307 27.58 -25.14 9.48
C ASP A 307 27.96 -26.62 9.61
N ASP A 308 27.11 -27.43 10.26
CA ASP A 308 27.31 -28.88 10.43
C ASP A 308 27.29 -29.63 9.08
N VAL A 309 26.29 -29.35 8.24
CA VAL A 309 26.16 -29.99 6.92
C VAL A 309 27.30 -29.57 5.99
N LEU A 310 27.67 -28.29 5.99
CA LEU A 310 28.79 -27.78 5.20
C LEU A 310 30.11 -28.38 5.66
N GLN A 311 30.34 -28.52 6.98
CA GLN A 311 31.54 -29.15 7.52
C GLN A 311 31.64 -30.61 7.06
N GLN A 312 30.55 -31.38 7.14
CA GLN A 312 30.53 -32.77 6.68
C GLN A 312 30.73 -32.89 5.17
N TYR A 313 30.07 -32.02 4.39
CA TYR A 313 30.23 -31.95 2.94
C TYR A 313 31.69 -31.67 2.57
N THR A 314 32.29 -30.65 3.19
CA THR A 314 33.68 -30.24 2.92
C THR A 314 34.67 -31.34 3.29
N ARG A 315 34.45 -32.05 4.42
CA ARG A 315 35.28 -33.19 4.82
C ARG A 315 35.26 -34.32 3.79
N LEU A 316 34.07 -34.63 3.26
CA LEU A 316 33.91 -35.68 2.25
C LEU A 316 34.46 -35.22 0.88
N GLN A 317 34.35 -33.94 0.55
CA GLN A 317 34.92 -33.35 -0.65
C GLN A 317 36.46 -33.35 -0.63
N ASP A 318 37.07 -33.03 0.52
CA ASP A 318 38.53 -33.07 0.71
C ASP A 318 39.11 -34.49 0.53
N ASN A 319 38.36 -35.54 0.87
CA ASN A 319 38.75 -36.92 0.58
C ASN A 319 38.80 -37.22 -0.93
N ILE A 320 37.92 -36.59 -1.74
CA ILE A 320 37.94 -36.69 -3.20
C ILE A 320 39.18 -35.97 -3.74
N ASP A 321 39.47 -34.77 -3.23
CA ASP A 321 40.63 -33.98 -3.64
C ASP A 321 41.95 -34.70 -3.31
N LYS A 322 42.00 -35.41 -2.17
CA LYS A 322 43.10 -36.28 -1.74
C LYS A 322 43.13 -37.65 -2.44
N ARG A 323 42.20 -37.92 -3.36
CA ARG A 323 42.09 -39.17 -4.13
C ARG A 323 42.00 -40.43 -3.26
N VAL A 324 41.27 -40.36 -2.16
CA VAL A 324 40.98 -41.53 -1.32
C VAL A 324 40.05 -42.48 -2.09
N ASP A 325 40.39 -43.77 -2.12
CA ASP A 325 39.60 -44.79 -2.81
C ASP A 325 38.16 -44.85 -2.25
N GLY A 326 37.17 -44.74 -3.13
CA GLY A 326 35.75 -44.79 -2.75
C GLY A 326 35.12 -43.48 -2.27
N ALA A 327 35.88 -42.38 -2.14
CA ALA A 327 35.39 -41.11 -1.61
C ALA A 327 34.19 -40.51 -2.37
N VAL A 328 34.16 -40.66 -3.70
CA VAL A 328 33.04 -40.19 -4.55
C VAL A 328 31.74 -40.93 -4.19
N VAL A 329 31.82 -42.24 -3.95
CA VAL A 329 30.65 -43.07 -3.60
C VAL A 329 30.16 -42.71 -2.19
N GLU A 330 31.08 -42.41 -1.27
CA GLU A 330 30.75 -42.00 0.09
C GLU A 330 30.03 -40.65 0.12
N LEU A 331 30.50 -39.65 -0.62
CA LEU A 331 29.84 -38.35 -0.73
C LEU A 331 28.43 -38.46 -1.32
N GLU A 332 28.27 -39.22 -2.41
CA GLU A 332 26.94 -39.41 -3.02
C GLU A 332 25.98 -40.20 -2.12
N ARG A 333 26.49 -41.16 -1.34
CA ARG A 333 25.70 -41.86 -0.32
C ARG A 333 25.25 -40.90 0.78
N TYR A 334 26.13 -40.04 1.28
CA TYR A 334 25.78 -39.01 2.26
C TYR A 334 24.71 -38.06 1.74
N LYS A 335 24.90 -37.49 0.54
CA LYS A 335 23.92 -36.61 -0.12
C LYS A 335 22.55 -37.28 -0.24
N THR A 336 22.53 -38.52 -0.72
CA THR A 336 21.29 -39.28 -0.90
C THR A 336 20.56 -39.52 0.43
N PHE A 337 21.29 -39.96 1.47
CA PHE A 337 20.71 -40.19 2.78
C PHE A 337 20.18 -38.89 3.42
N ARG A 338 20.97 -37.82 3.34
CA ARG A 338 20.61 -36.52 3.92
C ARG A 338 19.42 -35.89 3.20
N ARG A 339 19.37 -35.97 1.87
CA ARG A 339 18.23 -35.49 1.07
C ARG A 339 16.94 -36.23 1.44
N ALA A 340 17.00 -37.55 1.59
CA ALA A 340 15.83 -38.34 2.03
C ALA A 340 15.38 -37.97 3.46
N TYR A 341 16.31 -37.68 4.37
CA TYR A 341 16.00 -37.16 5.71
C TYR A 341 15.30 -35.79 5.65
N VAL A 342 15.86 -34.84 4.90
CA VAL A 342 15.28 -33.50 4.72
C VAL A 342 13.91 -33.56 4.07
N GLU A 343 13.72 -34.40 3.04
CA GLU A 343 12.43 -34.58 2.38
C GLU A 343 11.36 -35.10 3.36
N THR A 344 11.73 -36.04 4.24
CA THR A 344 10.84 -36.57 5.28
C THR A 344 10.46 -35.49 6.29
N GLN A 345 11.44 -34.67 6.74
CA GLN A 345 11.19 -33.54 7.63
C GLN A 345 10.26 -32.52 6.98
N LEU A 346 10.56 -32.07 5.76
CA LEU A 346 9.75 -31.08 5.04
C LEU A 346 8.32 -31.56 4.77
N LYS A 347 8.12 -32.86 4.54
CA LYS A 347 6.77 -33.44 4.45
C LYS A 347 6.00 -33.25 5.76
N HIS A 348 6.61 -33.58 6.89
CA HIS A 348 6.00 -33.40 8.20
C HIS A 348 5.75 -31.91 8.53
N VAL A 349 6.69 -31.02 8.19
CA VAL A 349 6.53 -29.57 8.33
C VAL A 349 5.31 -29.07 7.57
N ARG A 350 5.08 -29.53 6.33
CA ARG A 350 3.89 -29.18 5.56
C ARG A 350 2.60 -29.63 6.23
N GLU A 351 2.57 -30.83 6.82
CA GLU A 351 1.42 -31.34 7.58
C GLU A 351 1.12 -30.45 8.80
N CYS A 352 2.15 -30.09 9.58
CA CYS A 352 2.03 -29.18 10.72
C CYS A 352 1.52 -27.79 10.32
N ASN A 353 2.08 -27.24 9.23
CA ASN A 353 1.71 -25.93 8.71
C ASN A 353 0.25 -25.90 8.22
N ASN A 354 -0.17 -26.92 7.49
CA ASN A 354 -1.56 -27.08 7.06
C ASN A 354 -2.50 -27.14 8.25
N TRP A 355 -2.13 -27.91 9.28
CA TRP A 355 -2.91 -27.99 10.52
C TRP A 355 -3.04 -26.64 11.22
N LEU A 356 -1.96 -25.87 11.37
CA LEU A 356 -2.00 -24.53 11.96
C LEU A 356 -2.92 -23.58 11.16
N ILE A 357 -2.84 -23.63 9.82
CA ILE A 357 -3.71 -22.85 8.93
C ILE A 357 -5.18 -23.24 9.11
N GLU A 358 -5.48 -24.53 9.22
CA GLU A 358 -6.86 -25.02 9.41
C GLU A 358 -7.44 -24.59 10.76
N ILE A 359 -6.65 -24.66 11.83
CA ILE A 359 -7.06 -24.20 13.16
C ILE A 359 -7.34 -22.69 13.17
N ASP A 360 -6.47 -21.88 12.56
CA ASP A 360 -6.67 -20.44 12.42
C ASP A 360 -7.91 -20.12 11.55
N ARG A 361 -8.08 -20.81 10.42
CA ARG A 361 -9.24 -20.66 9.53
C ARG A 361 -10.55 -20.99 10.24
N TYR A 362 -10.60 -22.10 10.99
CA TYR A 362 -11.77 -22.46 11.78
C TYR A 362 -12.13 -21.35 12.77
N TYR A 363 -11.15 -20.86 13.51
CA TYR A 363 -11.35 -19.80 14.50
C TYR A 363 -11.82 -18.48 13.87
N ARG A 364 -11.14 -18.01 12.82
CA ARG A 364 -11.53 -16.79 12.08
C ARG A 364 -12.94 -16.91 11.51
N SER A 365 -13.30 -18.06 10.96
CA SER A 365 -14.66 -18.29 10.44
C SER A 365 -15.73 -18.16 11.53
N LYS A 366 -15.42 -18.60 12.75
CA LYS A 366 -16.33 -18.53 13.90
C LYS A 366 -16.47 -17.09 14.42
N ILE A 367 -15.37 -16.35 14.51
CA ILE A 367 -15.35 -14.91 14.80
C ILE A 367 -16.19 -14.18 13.75
N GLN A 368 -15.95 -14.43 12.46
CA GLN A 368 -16.67 -13.79 11.37
C GLN A 368 -18.17 -14.06 11.42
N ARG A 369 -18.60 -15.32 11.63
CA ARG A 369 -20.02 -15.68 11.79
C ARG A 369 -20.67 -14.93 12.96
N ARG A 370 -19.97 -14.78 14.08
CA ARG A 370 -20.46 -14.00 15.23
C ARG A 370 -20.58 -12.52 14.87
N PHE A 371 -19.57 -11.95 14.22
CA PHE A 371 -19.56 -10.57 13.77
C PHE A 371 -20.75 -10.29 12.83
N ASP A 372 -20.96 -11.12 11.81
CA ASP A 372 -22.05 -10.96 10.85
C ASP A 372 -23.43 -11.13 11.50
N TYR A 373 -23.56 -12.04 12.47
CA TYR A 373 -24.77 -12.18 13.27
C TYR A 373 -25.07 -10.91 14.09
N GLN A 374 -24.07 -10.34 14.77
CA GLN A 374 -24.24 -9.08 15.52
C GLN A 374 -24.61 -7.93 14.60
N LEU A 375 -23.95 -7.79 13.46
CA LEU A 375 -24.26 -6.75 12.47
C LEU A 375 -25.70 -6.88 11.95
N THR A 376 -26.18 -8.11 11.75
CA THR A 376 -27.58 -8.37 11.36
C THR A 376 -28.56 -7.91 12.44
N LEU A 377 -28.26 -8.14 13.72
CA LEU A 377 -29.06 -7.66 14.84
C LEU A 377 -29.06 -6.12 14.93
N ILE A 378 -27.89 -5.48 14.77
CA ILE A 378 -27.76 -4.01 14.77
C ILE A 378 -28.64 -3.41 13.67
N ARG A 379 -28.53 -3.91 12.43
CA ARG A 379 -29.36 -3.47 11.30
C ARG A 379 -30.86 -3.64 11.61
N LYS A 380 -31.25 -4.74 12.25
CA LYS A 380 -32.65 -4.98 12.68
C LYS A 380 -33.12 -3.94 13.70
N HIS A 381 -32.30 -3.59 14.70
CA HIS A 381 -32.66 -2.58 15.69
C HIS A 381 -32.73 -1.17 15.09
N LEU A 382 -31.81 -0.81 14.20
CA LEU A 382 -31.85 0.48 13.49
C LEU A 382 -33.15 0.63 12.67
N ARG A 383 -33.63 -0.44 12.01
CA ARG A 383 -34.95 -0.42 11.35
C ARG A 383 -36.10 -0.16 12.33
N GLN A 384 -36.06 -0.81 13.51
CA GLN A 384 -37.06 -0.60 14.55
C GLN A 384 -37.03 0.82 15.11
N ASP A 385 -35.85 1.46 15.10
CA ASP A 385 -35.65 2.86 15.47
C ASP A 385 -36.11 3.86 14.40
N GLY A 386 -36.58 3.38 13.24
CA GLY A 386 -37.16 4.20 12.17
C GLY A 386 -36.18 4.62 11.07
N PHE A 387 -34.94 4.11 11.08
CA PHE A 387 -33.99 4.35 10.00
C PHE A 387 -34.40 3.62 8.71
N LYS A 388 -34.24 4.30 7.57
CA LYS A 388 -34.55 3.72 6.25
C LYS A 388 -33.48 2.71 5.85
N ASP A 389 -33.88 1.66 5.15
CA ASP A 389 -32.96 0.62 4.67
C ASP A 389 -31.82 1.17 3.81
N ILE A 390 -32.09 2.19 2.98
CA ILE A 390 -31.07 2.83 2.15
C ILE A 390 -30.00 3.55 2.98
N ASP A 391 -30.38 4.14 4.10
CA ASP A 391 -29.44 4.86 4.98
C ASP A 391 -28.59 3.86 5.77
N ILE A 392 -29.21 2.76 6.23
CA ILE A 392 -28.51 1.66 6.91
C ILE A 392 -27.52 0.99 5.95
N ALA A 393 -27.92 0.74 4.70
CA ALA A 393 -27.05 0.15 3.69
C ALA A 393 -25.88 1.06 3.33
N HIS A 394 -26.11 2.38 3.22
CA HIS A 394 -25.05 3.34 2.93
C HIS A 394 -24.03 3.45 4.08
N ALA A 395 -24.47 3.22 5.33
CA ALA A 395 -23.62 3.24 6.51
C ALA A 395 -22.88 1.91 6.81
N ASP A 396 -22.95 0.90 5.93
CA ASP A 396 -22.50 -0.46 6.27
C ASP A 396 -21.04 -0.53 6.73
N HIS A 397 -20.16 0.18 6.03
CA HIS A 397 -18.73 0.23 6.36
C HIS A 397 -18.50 0.83 7.76
N GLN A 398 -19.18 1.92 8.08
CA GLN A 398 -19.08 2.62 9.35
C GLN A 398 -19.65 1.77 10.49
N LEU A 399 -20.78 1.06 10.25
CA LEU A 399 -21.35 0.12 11.21
C LEU A 399 -20.37 -1.03 11.52
N ARG A 400 -19.68 -1.56 10.49
CA ARG A 400 -18.65 -2.59 10.67
C ARG A 400 -17.44 -2.07 11.46
N ASN A 401 -16.96 -0.86 11.15
CA ASN A 401 -15.83 -0.27 11.86
C ASN A 401 -16.17 -0.01 13.32
N HIS A 402 -17.35 0.56 13.61
CA HIS A 402 -17.79 0.82 14.97
C HIS A 402 -17.97 -0.49 15.77
N LEU A 403 -18.57 -1.51 15.15
CA LEU A 403 -18.67 -2.84 15.76
C LEU A 403 -17.28 -3.44 16.02
N SER A 404 -16.32 -3.26 15.12
CA SER A 404 -14.95 -3.77 15.29
C SER A 404 -14.23 -3.08 16.46
N GLN A 405 -14.37 -1.76 16.59
CA GLN A 405 -13.77 -0.97 17.69
C GLN A 405 -14.37 -1.34 19.05
N GLU A 406 -15.69 -1.55 19.13
CA GLU A 406 -16.36 -2.04 20.35
C GLU A 406 -15.95 -3.47 20.72
N CYS A 407 -15.49 -4.25 19.73
CA CYS A 407 -15.07 -5.63 19.90
C CYS A 407 -13.56 -5.76 20.21
N ASP A 408 -12.76 -4.71 19.95
CA ASP A 408 -11.30 -4.73 20.14
C ASP A 408 -10.73 -3.31 20.41
N PRO A 409 -10.49 -2.94 21.68
CA PRO A 409 -9.89 -1.64 22.01
C PRO A 409 -8.38 -1.54 21.72
N GLN A 410 -7.66 -2.65 21.41
CA GLN A 410 -6.19 -2.65 21.27
C GLN A 410 -5.71 -3.68 20.22
N ASN A 411 -5.15 -3.16 19.12
CA ASN A 411 -4.30 -3.84 18.12
C ASN A 411 -4.96 -4.58 16.93
N SER A 412 -5.36 -3.82 15.91
CA SER A 412 -5.29 -4.32 14.54
C SER A 412 -3.82 -4.60 14.18
N TYR A 413 -3.56 -5.82 13.69
CA TYR A 413 -2.34 -6.31 13.02
C TYR A 413 -1.32 -7.14 13.81
N HIS A 414 -1.29 -7.12 15.16
CA HIS A 414 -0.24 -7.87 15.88
C HIS A 414 -0.69 -8.88 16.93
N HIS A 415 -1.94 -8.87 17.36
CA HIS A 415 -2.37 -9.75 18.44
C HIS A 415 -3.72 -10.33 18.06
N GLY A 416 -3.80 -11.65 17.90
CA GLY A 416 -5.04 -12.39 17.65
C GLY A 416 -5.98 -12.37 18.86
N ASN A 417 -6.16 -11.22 19.51
CA ASN A 417 -6.91 -11.04 20.74
C ASN A 417 -8.23 -11.77 20.63
N THR A 418 -8.52 -12.59 21.66
CA THR A 418 -9.84 -13.18 21.87
C THR A 418 -10.86 -12.05 21.83
N THR A 419 -11.49 -11.87 20.68
CA THR A 419 -12.63 -11.00 20.52
C THR A 419 -13.74 -11.68 21.30
N ARG A 420 -13.81 -11.40 22.61
CA ARG A 420 -15.02 -11.62 23.39
C ARG A 420 -16.01 -10.62 22.82
N PHE A 421 -16.64 -11.00 21.70
CA PHE A 421 -17.87 -10.38 21.25
C PHE A 421 -18.82 -10.43 22.44
N THR A 422 -18.99 -9.30 23.12
CA THR A 422 -20.06 -9.17 24.08
C THR A 422 -21.33 -9.31 23.27
N THR A 423 -22.03 -10.43 23.42
CA THR A 423 -23.32 -10.67 22.76
C THR A 423 -24.18 -9.42 22.96
N LEU A 424 -24.76 -8.87 21.88
CA LEU A 424 -25.68 -7.75 22.00
C LEU A 424 -26.90 -8.18 22.83
N THR A 425 -26.79 -7.97 24.13
CA THR A 425 -27.91 -8.05 25.06
C THR A 425 -28.67 -6.72 25.01
N ARG A 426 -29.94 -6.72 25.45
CA ARG A 426 -30.72 -5.49 25.59
C ARG A 426 -30.01 -4.42 26.44
N SER A 427 -29.24 -4.84 27.43
CA SER A 427 -28.47 -3.94 28.30
C SER A 427 -27.29 -3.32 27.57
N ASN A 428 -26.57 -4.11 26.75
CA ASN A 428 -25.42 -3.62 25.99
C ASN A 428 -25.84 -2.72 24.82
N TRP A 429 -26.94 -3.05 24.13
CA TRP A 429 -27.50 -2.20 23.06
C TRP A 429 -27.79 -0.79 23.57
N ARG A 430 -28.35 -0.63 24.78
CA ARG A 430 -28.63 0.71 25.33
C ARG A 430 -27.39 1.60 25.45
N LYS A 431 -26.21 1.01 25.66
CA LYS A 431 -24.96 1.75 25.80
C LYS A 431 -24.36 2.13 24.44
N THR A 432 -24.40 1.19 23.48
CA THR A 432 -23.74 1.32 22.18
C THR A 432 -24.64 1.90 21.08
N ARG A 433 -25.96 1.93 21.30
CA ARG A 433 -26.97 2.41 20.32
C ARG A 433 -26.65 3.81 19.80
N HIS A 434 -26.20 4.72 20.65
CA HIS A 434 -25.98 6.12 20.25
C HIS A 434 -24.96 6.24 19.11
N GLY A 435 -23.81 5.56 19.23
CA GLY A 435 -22.76 5.60 18.19
C GLY A 435 -23.22 5.01 16.85
N PHE A 436 -24.00 3.92 16.87
CA PHE A 436 -24.58 3.37 15.65
C PHE A 436 -25.63 4.29 15.02
N CYS A 437 -26.51 4.91 15.82
CA CYS A 437 -27.49 5.87 15.30
C CYS A 437 -26.79 7.09 14.68
N GLU A 438 -25.81 7.67 15.37
CA GLU A 438 -25.04 8.82 14.87
C GLU A 438 -24.33 8.49 13.56
N ALA A 439 -23.74 7.29 13.45
CA ALA A 439 -23.11 6.83 12.21
C ALA A 439 -24.09 6.79 11.04
N VAL A 440 -25.31 6.25 11.24
CA VAL A 440 -26.34 6.20 10.19
C VAL A 440 -26.85 7.60 9.85
N GLU A 441 -27.09 8.47 10.82
CA GLU A 441 -27.52 9.85 10.59
C GLU A 441 -26.49 10.65 9.80
N HIS A 442 -25.20 10.49 10.16
CA HIS A 442 -24.09 11.12 9.46
C HIS A 442 -24.02 10.64 8.00
N CYS A 443 -24.06 9.32 7.79
CA CYS A 443 -24.03 8.73 6.45
C CYS A 443 -25.27 9.11 5.63
N ALA A 444 -26.46 9.19 6.23
CA ALA A 444 -27.67 9.64 5.56
C ALA A 444 -27.55 11.09 5.07
N ARG A 445 -26.93 11.98 5.86
CA ARG A 445 -26.69 13.38 5.48
C ARG A 445 -25.74 13.47 4.28
N LEU A 446 -24.63 12.73 4.32
CA LEU A 446 -23.66 12.67 3.21
C LEU A 446 -24.29 12.10 1.93
N ARG A 447 -25.08 11.02 2.05
CA ARG A 447 -25.82 10.43 0.93
C ARG A 447 -26.73 11.46 0.26
N ILE A 448 -27.55 12.16 1.06
CA ILE A 448 -28.47 13.19 0.54
C ILE A 448 -27.69 14.33 -0.13
N GLN A 449 -26.58 14.78 0.47
CA GLN A 449 -25.74 15.82 -0.10
C GLN A 449 -25.17 15.40 -1.47
N GLU A 450 -24.66 14.17 -1.56
CA GLU A 450 -24.11 13.61 -2.80
C GLU A 450 -25.21 13.40 -3.87
N GLU A 451 -26.39 12.91 -3.49
CA GLU A 451 -27.54 12.77 -4.40
C GLU A 451 -27.99 14.12 -4.96
N ARG A 452 -28.09 15.14 -4.11
CA ARG A 452 -28.43 16.51 -4.55
C ARG A 452 -27.35 17.09 -5.44
N LYS A 453 -26.08 16.88 -5.12
CA LYS A 453 -24.95 17.30 -5.95
C LYS A 453 -25.01 16.66 -7.34
N ARG A 454 -25.22 15.35 -7.42
CA ARG A 454 -25.39 14.64 -8.70
C ARG A 454 -26.57 15.16 -9.51
N LEU A 455 -27.68 15.52 -8.86
CA LEU A 455 -28.83 16.08 -9.54
C LEU A 455 -28.53 17.46 -10.14
N VAL A 456 -27.86 18.33 -9.39
CA VAL A 456 -27.41 19.65 -9.88
C VAL A 456 -26.42 19.48 -11.03
N GLU A 457 -25.40 18.63 -10.87
CA GLU A 457 -24.40 18.37 -11.91
C GLU A 457 -25.05 17.80 -13.19
N ARG A 458 -26.01 16.89 -13.06
CA ARG A 458 -26.78 16.38 -14.20
C ARG A 458 -27.56 17.49 -14.90
N THR A 459 -28.23 18.36 -14.14
CA THR A 459 -29.00 19.49 -14.68
C THR A 459 -28.09 20.43 -15.49
N ILE A 460 -26.90 20.75 -14.94
CA ILE A 460 -25.89 21.59 -15.61
C ILE A 460 -25.39 20.89 -16.88
N GLN A 461 -25.08 19.60 -16.81
CA GLN A 461 -24.62 18.83 -17.97
C GLN A 461 -25.67 18.74 -19.08
N GLU A 462 -26.94 18.51 -18.75
CA GLU A 462 -28.02 18.49 -19.72
C GLU A 462 -28.19 19.83 -20.43
N PHE A 463 -28.06 20.94 -19.71
CA PHE A 463 -28.05 22.27 -20.33
C PHE A 463 -26.79 22.49 -21.18
N LYS A 464 -25.63 22.02 -20.73
CA LYS A 464 -24.38 22.11 -21.49
C LYS A 464 -24.49 21.40 -22.85
N LYS A 465 -25.21 20.27 -22.92
CA LYS A 465 -25.51 19.55 -24.17
C LYS A 465 -26.33 20.36 -25.18
N THR A 466 -27.08 21.38 -24.74
CA THR A 466 -27.88 22.24 -25.62
C THR A 466 -27.12 23.48 -26.10
N THR A 467 -25.91 23.72 -25.60
CA THR A 467 -25.08 24.86 -25.99
C THR A 467 -24.11 24.48 -27.11
N THR A 468 -23.65 25.49 -27.87
CA THR A 468 -22.65 25.29 -28.92
C THR A 468 -21.36 24.72 -28.31
N PRO A 469 -20.85 23.57 -28.78
CA PRO A 469 -19.73 22.89 -28.15
C PRO A 469 -18.46 23.71 -27.91
N ILE A 470 -18.04 24.58 -28.84
CA ILE A 470 -16.86 25.43 -28.64
C ILE A 470 -17.00 26.36 -27.42
N SER A 471 -18.23 26.75 -27.08
CA SER A 471 -18.48 27.58 -25.90
C SER A 471 -18.06 26.91 -24.61
N TRP A 472 -18.03 25.56 -24.56
CA TRP A 472 -17.65 24.78 -23.39
C TRP A 472 -16.27 25.13 -22.86
N CYS A 473 -15.38 25.63 -23.73
CA CYS A 473 -14.05 26.09 -23.37
C CYS A 473 -14.09 27.23 -22.36
N TYR A 474 -15.14 28.05 -22.39
CA TYR A 474 -15.25 29.28 -21.62
C TYR A 474 -16.22 29.17 -20.45
N TRP A 475 -16.64 27.95 -20.09
CA TRP A 475 -17.60 27.77 -19.00
C TRP A 475 -16.97 28.06 -17.63
N PRO A 476 -17.75 28.65 -16.70
CA PRO A 476 -17.31 28.86 -15.33
C PRO A 476 -16.96 27.54 -14.64
N PRO A 477 -16.04 27.58 -13.65
CA PRO A 477 -15.81 26.45 -12.75
C PRO A 477 -17.10 25.97 -12.09
N ARG A 478 -17.21 24.65 -11.84
CA ARG A 478 -18.43 24.06 -11.27
C ARG A 478 -18.86 24.70 -9.95
N HIS A 479 -17.91 25.07 -9.09
CA HIS A 479 -18.22 25.68 -7.79
C HIS A 479 -18.83 27.09 -7.90
N VAL A 480 -18.53 27.84 -8.97
CA VAL A 480 -19.18 29.14 -9.25
C VAL A 480 -20.67 28.92 -9.50
N LEU A 481 -21.00 27.98 -10.38
CA LEU A 481 -22.39 27.62 -10.68
C LEU A 481 -23.11 27.07 -9.45
N HIS A 482 -22.43 26.23 -8.66
CA HIS A 482 -22.96 25.71 -7.40
C HIS A 482 -23.25 26.81 -6.36
N GLY A 483 -22.52 27.92 -6.40
CA GLY A 483 -22.74 29.07 -5.51
C GLY A 483 -23.97 29.91 -5.88
N LYS A 484 -24.40 29.89 -7.15
CA LYS A 484 -25.55 30.66 -7.63
C LYS A 484 -26.87 30.05 -7.17
N GLN A 485 -27.85 30.91 -6.87
CA GLN A 485 -29.21 30.48 -6.54
C GLN A 485 -29.94 30.09 -7.82
N PRO A 486 -30.72 28.99 -7.86
CA PRO A 486 -31.16 28.17 -6.73
C PRO A 486 -30.24 26.99 -6.37
N PHE A 487 -29.12 26.76 -7.08
CA PHE A 487 -28.26 25.60 -6.87
C PHE A 487 -27.62 25.57 -5.48
N SER A 488 -27.18 26.71 -4.95
CA SER A 488 -26.62 26.78 -3.59
C SER A 488 -27.64 26.37 -2.52
N ASN A 489 -28.92 26.71 -2.69
CA ASN A 489 -29.98 26.25 -1.79
C ASN A 489 -30.23 24.73 -1.89
N ILE A 490 -30.12 24.16 -3.08
CA ILE A 490 -30.25 22.71 -3.29
C ILE A 490 -29.12 21.99 -2.55
N LEU A 491 -27.89 22.47 -2.72
CA LEU A 491 -26.68 21.86 -2.16
C LEU A 491 -26.55 22.07 -0.64
N ASN A 492 -27.28 23.04 -0.07
CA ASN A 492 -27.29 23.27 1.36
C ASN A 492 -28.05 22.13 2.10
N PRO A 493 -27.36 21.34 2.96
CA PRO A 493 -27.98 20.22 3.66
C PRO A 493 -29.04 20.65 4.68
N ASP A 494 -28.98 21.88 5.20
CA ASP A 494 -29.90 22.40 6.20
C ASP A 494 -31.27 22.75 5.60
N ILE A 495 -31.31 23.01 4.30
CA ILE A 495 -32.55 23.29 3.57
C ILE A 495 -33.27 21.96 3.29
N LYS A 496 -34.41 21.78 3.97
CA LYS A 496 -35.28 20.61 3.80
C LYS A 496 -36.29 20.85 2.68
N TYR A 497 -36.12 20.15 1.57
CA TYR A 497 -37.14 20.05 0.53
C TYR A 497 -38.24 19.09 1.00
N ARG A 498 -39.50 19.54 0.99
CA ARG A 498 -40.65 18.72 1.45
C ARG A 498 -40.84 17.44 0.63
N ASN A 499 -40.53 17.50 -0.66
CA ASN A 499 -40.66 16.39 -1.59
C ASN A 499 -39.71 16.58 -2.79
N ASN A 500 -39.54 15.52 -3.57
CA ASN A 500 -38.67 15.52 -4.76
C ASN A 500 -39.17 16.49 -5.83
N SER A 501 -40.48 16.69 -5.99
CA SER A 501 -41.05 17.61 -6.99
C SER A 501 -40.59 19.07 -6.79
N ARG A 502 -40.44 19.53 -5.54
CA ARG A 502 -39.90 20.88 -5.26
C ARG A 502 -38.41 20.99 -5.58
N LEU A 503 -37.66 19.90 -5.39
CA LEU A 503 -36.24 19.83 -5.70
C LEU A 503 -36.04 19.88 -7.22
N GLU A 504 -36.80 19.09 -7.98
CA GLU A 504 -36.82 19.10 -9.44
C GLU A 504 -37.22 20.48 -9.99
N ALA A 505 -38.30 21.08 -9.46
CA ALA A 505 -38.69 22.43 -9.87
C ALA A 505 -37.62 23.50 -9.58
N ALA A 506 -36.81 23.32 -8.53
CA ALA A 506 -35.67 24.21 -8.27
C ALA A 506 -34.53 23.99 -9.27
N CYS A 507 -34.26 22.74 -9.67
CA CYS A 507 -33.31 22.42 -10.72
C CYS A 507 -33.72 23.03 -12.06
N GLU A 508 -35.00 22.91 -12.46
CA GLU A 508 -35.52 23.51 -13.69
C GLU A 508 -35.41 25.04 -13.71
N ARG A 509 -35.70 25.70 -12.57
CA ARG A 509 -35.45 27.15 -12.45
C ARG A 509 -33.97 27.49 -12.59
N GLY A 510 -33.08 26.69 -11.99
CA GLY A 510 -31.64 26.85 -12.15
C GLY A 510 -31.21 26.69 -13.61
N LYS A 511 -31.73 25.65 -14.29
CA LYS A 511 -31.49 25.37 -15.70
C LYS A 511 -31.85 26.56 -16.60
N ALA A 512 -33.03 27.16 -16.37
CA ALA A 512 -33.49 28.34 -17.10
C ALA A 512 -32.61 29.59 -16.88
N LEU A 513 -31.87 29.67 -15.77
CA LEU A 513 -30.98 30.79 -15.44
C LEU A 513 -29.51 30.54 -15.81
N LEU A 514 -29.15 29.32 -16.23
CA LEU A 514 -27.74 28.94 -16.45
C LEU A 514 -27.03 29.84 -17.46
N GLN A 515 -27.68 30.18 -18.58
CA GLN A 515 -27.06 31.08 -19.56
C GLN A 515 -26.73 32.44 -18.94
N SER A 516 -27.68 33.02 -18.20
CA SER A 516 -27.46 34.31 -17.54
C SER A 516 -26.33 34.28 -16.51
N PHE A 517 -26.13 33.16 -15.80
CA PHE A 517 -25.02 33.00 -14.85
C PHE A 517 -23.67 32.90 -15.56
N ILE A 518 -23.62 32.24 -16.72
CA ILE A 518 -22.41 32.14 -17.54
C ILE A 518 -22.05 33.53 -18.07
N ASP A 519 -23.03 34.25 -18.64
CA ASP A 519 -22.84 35.58 -19.20
C ASP A 519 -22.42 36.60 -18.14
N GLU A 520 -23.05 36.56 -16.95
CA GLU A 520 -22.68 37.39 -15.79
C GLU A 520 -21.24 37.13 -15.38
N TRP A 521 -20.85 35.87 -15.22
CA TRP A 521 -19.49 35.51 -14.81
C TRP A 521 -18.43 35.94 -15.83
N LEU A 522 -18.67 35.70 -17.12
CA LEU A 522 -17.77 36.15 -18.19
C LEU A 522 -17.64 37.68 -18.20
N SER A 523 -18.76 38.40 -18.02
CA SER A 523 -18.76 39.86 -17.97
C SER A 523 -17.99 40.40 -16.78
N ASP A 524 -18.10 39.76 -15.61
CA ASP A 524 -17.37 40.16 -14.41
C ASP A 524 -15.86 39.92 -14.55
N VAL A 525 -15.45 38.78 -15.13
CA VAL A 525 -14.03 38.51 -15.41
C VAL A 525 -13.48 39.53 -16.40
N LYS A 526 -14.18 39.79 -17.52
CA LYS A 526 -13.76 40.80 -18.50
C LYS A 526 -13.63 42.19 -17.88
N ARG A 527 -14.64 42.64 -17.13
CA ARG A 527 -14.62 43.94 -16.44
C ARG A 527 -13.45 44.06 -15.47
N TYR A 528 -13.13 42.98 -14.76
CA TYR A 528 -11.98 42.94 -13.87
C TYR A 528 -10.66 43.09 -14.65
N LEU A 529 -10.48 42.37 -15.76
CA LEU A 529 -9.28 42.47 -16.59
C LEU A 529 -9.14 43.84 -17.27
N GLN A 530 -10.25 44.42 -17.74
CA GLN A 530 -10.30 45.77 -18.30
C GLN A 530 -9.81 46.82 -17.31
N SER A 531 -10.01 46.63 -16.00
CA SER A 531 -9.56 47.58 -14.98
C SER A 531 -8.04 47.78 -14.92
N PHE A 532 -7.27 46.86 -15.52
CA PHE A 532 -5.81 46.97 -15.65
C PHE A 532 -5.33 47.55 -16.98
N CYS A 533 -6.22 47.65 -17.98
CA CYS A 533 -5.86 48.15 -19.31
C CYS A 533 -6.04 49.68 -19.30
N GLU A 534 -5.04 50.44 -19.76
CA GLU A 534 -5.17 51.89 -19.92
C GLU A 534 -6.24 52.21 -20.97
N VAL A 535 -7.16 53.13 -20.65
CA VAL A 535 -8.48 53.29 -21.32
C VAL A 535 -8.41 54.15 -22.60
N ASP A 536 -7.22 54.53 -23.07
CA ASP A 536 -7.06 55.48 -24.18
C ASP A 536 -7.12 54.84 -25.59
N PHE A 537 -7.53 53.57 -25.70
CA PHE A 537 -7.66 52.88 -26.98
C PHE A 537 -9.07 53.01 -27.57
N PHE A 538 -9.14 53.03 -28.90
CA PHE A 538 -10.30 53.34 -29.74
C PHE A 538 -11.64 52.74 -29.24
N PRO A 539 -12.77 53.47 -29.35
CA PRO A 539 -14.06 53.09 -28.76
C PRO A 539 -14.68 51.79 -29.29
N ASP A 540 -14.18 51.25 -30.40
CA ASP A 540 -14.76 50.09 -31.08
C ASP A 540 -14.06 48.74 -30.75
N THR A 541 -13.01 48.72 -29.92
CA THR A 541 -12.25 47.51 -29.57
C THR A 541 -12.15 47.33 -28.06
N ASP A 542 -12.43 46.12 -27.56
CA ASP A 542 -12.27 45.80 -26.14
C ASP A 542 -10.77 45.70 -25.80
N PRO A 543 -10.23 46.50 -24.85
CA PRO A 543 -8.80 46.49 -24.54
C PRO A 543 -8.26 45.09 -24.18
N VAL A 544 -9.08 44.21 -23.63
CA VAL A 544 -8.63 42.85 -23.28
C VAL A 544 -8.43 41.92 -24.48
N ASP A 545 -8.85 42.34 -25.68
CA ASP A 545 -8.63 41.61 -26.94
C ASP A 545 -7.32 42.04 -27.65
N LEU A 546 -6.68 43.14 -27.20
CA LEU A 546 -5.38 43.58 -27.72
C LEU A 546 -4.27 42.57 -27.42
N ALA A 547 -3.31 42.42 -28.35
CA ALA A 547 -2.19 41.49 -28.18
C ALA A 547 -1.33 41.81 -26.94
N VAL A 548 -1.26 43.08 -26.54
CA VAL A 548 -0.50 43.56 -25.38
C VAL A 548 -1.18 43.26 -24.03
N SER A 549 -2.43 42.79 -24.04
CA SER A 549 -3.18 42.46 -22.83
C SER A 549 -2.74 41.11 -22.26
N VAL A 550 -1.59 41.15 -21.59
CA VAL A 550 -0.96 39.98 -20.96
C VAL A 550 -1.20 39.99 -19.46
N PHE A 551 -1.69 38.88 -18.95
CA PHE A 551 -2.00 38.68 -17.54
C PHE A 551 -1.18 37.55 -16.94
N GLN A 552 -1.10 37.50 -15.61
CA GLN A 552 -0.41 36.45 -14.89
C GLN A 552 -1.18 36.01 -13.65
N CYS A 553 -1.03 34.73 -13.28
CA CYS A 553 -1.58 34.20 -12.03
C CYS A 553 -0.56 34.28 -10.90
N LEU A 554 -0.89 34.99 -9.83
CA LEU A 554 -0.01 35.18 -8.67
C LEU A 554 0.13 33.94 -7.77
N PHE A 555 -0.69 32.91 -7.97
CA PHE A 555 -0.71 31.71 -7.12
C PHE A 555 -0.01 30.51 -7.75
N CYS A 556 0.12 30.48 -9.08
CA CYS A 556 0.86 29.43 -9.77
C CYS A 556 2.36 29.59 -9.52
N SER A 557 3.06 28.51 -9.18
CA SER A 557 4.46 28.47 -8.73
C SER A 557 5.50 28.97 -9.76
N ARG A 558 5.06 29.35 -10.97
CA ARG A 558 5.87 30.01 -12.01
C ARG A 558 5.19 31.23 -12.63
N GLY A 559 4.10 31.76 -12.05
CA GLY A 559 3.44 32.97 -12.56
C GLY A 559 2.86 32.84 -13.96
N HIS A 560 2.16 31.73 -14.27
CA HIS A 560 1.62 31.43 -15.61
C HIS A 560 1.10 32.68 -16.34
N GLN A 561 1.60 32.91 -17.56
CA GLN A 561 1.23 34.04 -18.40
C GLN A 561 0.05 33.65 -19.31
N PHE A 562 -0.86 34.59 -19.51
CA PHE A 562 -2.08 34.46 -20.30
C PHE A 562 -2.19 35.64 -21.24
N VAL A 563 -2.55 35.42 -22.50
CA VAL A 563 -2.84 36.52 -23.41
C VAL A 563 -4.34 36.62 -23.67
N GLY A 564 -4.87 37.81 -23.38
CA GLY A 564 -6.29 38.10 -23.47
C GLY A 564 -7.12 37.41 -22.38
N TRP A 565 -8.43 37.68 -22.42
CA TRP A 565 -9.37 37.15 -21.43
C TRP A 565 -9.65 35.64 -21.62
N GLU A 566 -9.51 35.12 -22.84
CA GLU A 566 -9.77 33.71 -23.17
C GLU A 566 -8.84 32.75 -22.42
N ASP A 567 -7.54 33.02 -22.46
CA ASP A 567 -6.52 32.23 -21.74
C ASP A 567 -6.77 32.26 -20.22
N VAL A 568 -7.19 33.42 -19.69
CA VAL A 568 -7.53 33.58 -18.27
C VAL A 568 -8.74 32.73 -17.90
N VAL A 569 -9.81 32.76 -18.70
CA VAL A 569 -11.03 31.97 -18.45
C VAL A 569 -10.74 30.46 -18.51
N ILE A 570 -9.96 30.01 -19.49
CA ILE A 570 -9.52 28.60 -19.59
C ILE A 570 -8.70 28.22 -18.36
N HIS A 571 -7.81 29.09 -17.89
CA HIS A 571 -7.06 28.88 -16.66
C HIS A 571 -7.94 28.75 -15.43
N LEU A 572 -8.89 29.66 -15.23
CA LEU A 572 -9.80 29.65 -14.08
C LEU A 572 -10.67 28.40 -14.05
N ARG A 573 -11.13 27.93 -15.22
CA ARG A 573 -11.92 26.69 -15.38
C ARG A 573 -11.16 25.45 -14.89
N ASP A 574 -9.89 25.32 -15.24
CA ASP A 574 -9.11 24.10 -15.05
C ASP A 574 -8.37 24.01 -13.71
N HIS A 575 -8.26 25.12 -12.98
CA HIS A 575 -7.55 25.16 -11.71
C HIS A 575 -8.47 25.36 -10.48
N PRO A 576 -9.10 24.29 -9.97
CA PRO A 576 -10.04 24.35 -8.85
C PRO A 576 -9.45 24.86 -7.52
N SER A 577 -8.12 24.82 -7.35
CA SER A 577 -7.43 25.38 -6.17
C SER A 577 -7.60 26.89 -6.02
N HIS A 578 -7.97 27.61 -7.09
CA HIS A 578 -8.09 29.07 -7.09
C HIS A 578 -9.49 29.57 -6.71
N GLN A 579 -10.41 28.71 -6.24
CA GLN A 579 -11.75 29.05 -5.73
C GLN A 579 -12.44 30.24 -6.43
N SER A 580 -12.39 30.29 -7.78
CA SER A 580 -12.98 31.37 -8.61
C SER A 580 -12.52 32.78 -8.28
N ASP A 581 -11.45 32.93 -7.52
CA ASP A 581 -10.91 34.21 -7.13
C ASP A 581 -10.04 34.75 -8.25
N TYR A 582 -10.70 35.32 -9.27
CA TYR A 582 -10.02 36.04 -10.34
C TYR A 582 -9.25 37.26 -9.82
N SER A 583 -9.41 37.65 -8.54
CA SER A 583 -8.59 38.70 -7.89
C SER A 583 -7.09 38.37 -7.83
N ARG A 584 -6.72 37.12 -8.09
CA ARG A 584 -5.32 36.65 -8.14
C ARG A 584 -4.71 36.73 -9.53
N ILE A 585 -5.46 37.21 -10.51
CA ILE A 585 -4.95 37.56 -11.83
C ILE A 585 -4.48 39.02 -11.78
N SER A 586 -3.26 39.27 -12.22
CA SER A 586 -2.72 40.63 -12.35
C SER A 586 -2.26 40.88 -13.78
N PHE A 587 -2.14 42.15 -14.16
CA PHE A 587 -1.45 42.52 -15.39
C PHE A 587 0.03 42.12 -15.32
N SER A 588 0.57 41.65 -16.44
CA SER A 588 1.98 41.29 -16.57
C SER A 588 2.70 42.33 -17.42
N TYR A 589 3.35 43.29 -16.75
CA TYR A 589 4.22 44.24 -17.43
C TYR A 589 5.37 43.57 -18.21
N PRO A 590 6.06 42.54 -17.69
CA PRO A 590 7.11 41.86 -18.45
C PRO A 590 6.57 41.12 -19.69
N GLY A 591 5.40 40.48 -19.56
CA GLY A 591 4.71 39.84 -20.67
C GLY A 591 4.29 40.84 -21.75
N CYS A 592 3.64 41.95 -21.36
CA CYS A 592 3.28 43.05 -22.25
C CYS A 592 4.51 43.64 -22.96
N ASN A 593 5.60 43.90 -22.24
CA ASN A 593 6.84 44.41 -22.84
C ASN A 593 7.44 43.44 -23.87
N THR A 594 7.31 42.13 -23.63
CA THR A 594 7.69 41.10 -24.62
C THR A 594 6.88 41.29 -25.88
N VAL A 595 5.55 41.33 -25.79
CA VAL A 595 4.67 41.53 -26.95
C VAL A 595 5.00 42.83 -27.68
N CYS A 596 5.17 43.95 -26.97
CA CYS A 596 5.58 45.22 -27.57
C CYS A 596 6.90 45.10 -28.36
N THR A 597 7.86 44.34 -27.85
CA THR A 597 9.13 44.10 -28.55
C THR A 597 8.92 43.27 -29.82
N LEU A 598 8.09 42.23 -29.76
CA LEU A 598 7.75 41.40 -30.94
C LEU A 598 6.99 42.22 -31.99
N LEU A 599 6.02 43.04 -31.60
CA LEU A 599 5.26 43.89 -32.51
C LEU A 599 6.16 44.91 -33.23
N ARG A 600 7.11 45.52 -32.51
CA ARG A 600 8.11 46.41 -33.14
C ARG A 600 8.95 45.69 -34.19
N LEU A 601 9.38 44.45 -33.92
CA LEU A 601 10.12 43.65 -34.90
C LEU A 601 9.30 43.34 -36.16
N LEU A 602 7.98 43.22 -36.01
CA LEU A 602 7.04 42.99 -37.10
C LEU A 602 6.53 44.28 -37.77
N ASN A 603 6.94 45.45 -37.28
CA ASN A 603 6.41 46.77 -37.68
C ASN A 603 4.88 46.90 -37.51
N LEU A 604 4.35 46.35 -36.40
CA LEU A 604 2.94 46.43 -36.03
C LEU A 604 2.72 47.43 -34.88
N ASP A 605 1.52 48.04 -34.83
CA ASP A 605 1.15 49.00 -33.81
C ASP A 605 0.54 48.30 -32.57
N SER A 606 1.16 48.48 -31.41
CA SER A 606 0.72 47.92 -30.13
C SER A 606 -0.64 48.41 -29.66
N SER A 607 -1.11 49.55 -30.18
CA SER A 607 -2.41 50.14 -29.82
C SER A 607 -3.59 49.58 -30.60
N LEU A 608 -3.32 48.86 -31.70
CA LEU A 608 -4.33 48.40 -32.65
C LEU A 608 -4.31 46.88 -32.87
N THR A 609 -3.17 46.24 -32.64
CA THR A 609 -3.00 44.82 -32.97
C THR A 609 -3.74 43.94 -31.96
N LEU A 610 -4.68 43.13 -32.44
CA LEU A 610 -5.41 42.15 -31.65
C LEU A 610 -4.58 40.88 -31.42
N ALA A 611 -4.91 40.14 -30.36
CA ALA A 611 -4.30 38.83 -30.12
C ALA A 611 -4.55 37.86 -31.29
N VAL A 612 -5.74 37.91 -31.90
CA VAL A 612 -6.09 37.09 -33.07
C VAL A 612 -5.23 37.43 -34.29
N ASP A 613 -4.89 38.70 -34.51
CA ASP A 613 -4.02 39.11 -35.62
C ASP A 613 -2.63 38.47 -35.49
N MET A 614 -2.12 38.36 -34.27
CA MET A 614 -0.84 37.71 -33.99
C MET A 614 -0.92 36.18 -34.12
N ASP A 615 -2.05 35.57 -33.75
CA ASP A 615 -2.29 34.14 -33.95
C ASP A 615 -2.39 33.76 -35.43
N GLU A 616 -3.04 34.58 -36.26
CA GLU A 616 -3.17 34.34 -37.70
C GLU A 616 -1.85 34.47 -38.46
N ARG A 617 -0.96 35.35 -38.01
CA ARG A 617 0.37 35.53 -38.62
C ARG A 617 1.31 34.36 -38.34
N ASP A 618 1.19 33.75 -37.16
CA ASP A 618 1.99 32.63 -36.67
C ASP A 618 3.52 32.78 -36.91
N ASP A 619 4.04 34.01 -36.78
CA ASP A 619 5.48 34.29 -36.95
C ASP A 619 6.33 33.51 -35.93
N ARG A 620 7.53 33.08 -36.35
CA ARG A 620 8.49 32.35 -35.48
C ARG A 620 9.61 33.29 -35.00
N PHE A 621 9.90 33.22 -33.71
CA PHE A 621 10.88 34.05 -33.01
C PHE A 621 11.95 33.19 -32.33
N VAL A 622 13.14 33.75 -32.13
CA VAL A 622 14.20 33.13 -31.34
C VAL A 622 14.72 34.09 -30.28
N CYS A 623 14.89 33.59 -29.05
CA CYS A 623 15.49 34.35 -27.96
C CYS A 623 17.02 34.36 -28.12
N LEU A 624 17.60 35.56 -28.22
CA LEU A 624 19.03 35.76 -28.40
C LEU A 624 19.84 35.74 -27.09
N VAL A 625 19.17 35.70 -25.93
CA VAL A 625 19.80 35.56 -24.60
C VAL A 625 20.06 34.09 -24.28
N CYS A 626 19.23 33.19 -24.80
CA CYS A 626 19.40 31.75 -24.63
C CYS A 626 20.75 31.23 -25.17
N GLY A 627 21.25 30.18 -24.51
CA GLY A 627 22.55 29.55 -24.78
C GLY A 627 22.84 29.30 -26.26
N ILE A 628 24.13 29.39 -26.61
CA ILE A 628 24.61 29.54 -27.99
C ILE A 628 24.62 28.21 -28.79
N SER A 629 24.50 27.04 -28.13
CA SER A 629 24.59 25.74 -28.81
C SER A 629 23.35 25.40 -29.65
N SER A 630 22.15 25.76 -29.20
CA SER A 630 20.89 25.63 -29.94
C SER A 630 19.80 26.51 -29.33
N ARG A 631 19.01 27.18 -30.16
CA ARG A 631 17.89 28.04 -29.74
C ARG A 631 16.55 27.48 -30.18
N TYR A 632 15.51 27.68 -29.39
CA TYR A 632 14.16 27.24 -29.78
C TYR A 632 13.52 28.27 -30.70
N ALA A 633 12.94 27.81 -31.82
CA ALA A 633 11.93 28.59 -32.53
C ALA A 633 10.68 28.63 -31.64
N LEU A 634 10.18 29.82 -31.31
CA LEU A 634 9.02 30.10 -30.47
C LEU A 634 7.95 30.82 -31.29
N ASN A 635 6.65 30.56 -31.06
CA ASN A 635 5.61 31.47 -31.54
C ASN A 635 5.46 32.63 -30.54
N TRP A 636 4.63 33.62 -30.86
CA TRP A 636 4.53 34.82 -30.04
C TRP A 636 3.99 34.53 -28.61
N ARG A 637 3.01 33.63 -28.45
CA ARG A 637 2.49 33.22 -27.13
C ARG A 637 3.52 32.47 -26.29
N GLU A 638 4.35 31.65 -26.92
CA GLU A 638 5.47 30.96 -26.26
C GLU A 638 6.60 31.89 -25.90
N ALA A 639 6.87 32.92 -26.72
CA ALA A 639 7.83 33.96 -26.39
C ALA A 639 7.42 34.71 -25.11
N VAL A 640 6.12 35.00 -24.94
CA VAL A 640 5.56 35.56 -23.70
C VAL A 640 5.77 34.63 -22.51
N LYS A 641 5.54 33.32 -22.66
CA LYS A 641 5.82 32.34 -21.59
C LYS A 641 7.32 32.20 -21.30
N HIS A 642 8.16 32.31 -22.33
CA HIS A 642 9.61 32.17 -22.25
C HIS A 642 10.27 33.30 -21.45
N GLN A 643 9.66 34.49 -21.44
CA GLN A 643 10.14 35.66 -20.68
C GLN A 643 10.42 35.32 -19.20
N GLN A 644 9.74 34.33 -18.62
CA GLN A 644 9.95 33.94 -17.22
C GLN A 644 11.32 33.31 -16.93
N ILE A 645 12.07 32.94 -17.97
CA ILE A 645 13.37 32.29 -17.82
C ILE A 645 14.49 33.33 -17.67
N HIS A 646 14.36 34.52 -18.28
CA HIS A 646 15.38 35.57 -18.26
C HIS A 646 14.72 36.96 -18.26
N GLU A 647 15.25 37.90 -17.47
CA GLU A 647 14.74 39.29 -17.44
C GLU A 647 15.11 40.09 -18.69
N GLU A 648 16.33 39.90 -19.21
CA GLU A 648 16.78 40.51 -20.45
C GLU A 648 16.06 39.91 -21.67
N GLN A 649 15.65 40.78 -22.60
CA GLN A 649 14.93 40.38 -23.80
C GLN A 649 15.66 40.82 -25.05
N SER A 650 15.97 39.85 -25.90
CA SER A 650 16.51 40.09 -27.22
C SER A 650 15.95 39.02 -28.15
N TRP A 651 15.28 39.47 -29.20
CA TRP A 651 14.48 38.62 -30.08
C TRP A 651 14.85 38.85 -31.54
N GLN A 652 14.81 37.78 -32.32
CA GLN A 652 14.94 37.84 -33.77
C GLN A 652 13.79 37.08 -34.43
N VAL A 653 13.19 37.68 -35.46
CA VAL A 653 12.18 37.04 -36.30
C VAL A 653 12.89 36.11 -37.29
N LEU A 654 12.38 34.89 -37.43
CA LEU A 654 12.92 33.96 -38.42
C LEU A 654 12.44 34.33 -39.82
N PRO A 655 13.27 34.11 -40.86
CA PRO A 655 12.84 34.33 -42.24
C PRO A 655 11.60 33.49 -42.58
N PRO A 656 10.62 34.03 -43.35
CA PRO A 656 9.37 33.33 -43.68
C PRO A 656 9.60 31.93 -44.29
N ARG A 657 10.64 31.79 -45.12
CA ARG A 657 10.99 30.51 -45.74
C ARG A 657 11.37 29.44 -44.71
N LEU A 658 12.08 29.81 -43.65
CA LEU A 658 12.44 28.89 -42.58
C LEU A 658 11.23 28.62 -41.68
N ALA A 659 10.42 29.64 -41.38
CA ALA A 659 9.20 29.51 -40.59
C ALA A 659 8.24 28.47 -41.17
N VAL A 660 7.97 28.51 -42.49
CA VAL A 660 7.11 27.51 -43.17
C VAL A 660 7.66 26.09 -43.07
N ILE A 661 8.98 25.90 -43.16
CA ILE A 661 9.58 24.57 -43.01
C ILE A 661 9.41 24.07 -41.56
N ILE A 662 9.69 24.95 -40.60
CA ILE A 662 9.55 24.68 -39.17
C ILE A 662 8.10 24.33 -38.82
N GLU A 663 7.13 25.10 -39.33
CA GLU A 663 5.69 24.85 -39.16
C GLU A 663 5.30 23.45 -39.65
N ASN A 664 5.77 23.04 -40.84
CA ASN A 664 5.48 21.70 -41.36
C ASN A 664 6.11 20.58 -40.51
N ILE A 665 7.32 20.80 -39.97
CA ILE A 665 7.97 19.86 -39.04
C ILE A 665 7.17 19.79 -37.74
N GLU A 666 6.79 20.93 -37.18
CA GLU A 666 5.99 21.04 -35.96
C GLU A 666 4.64 20.36 -36.11
N ALA A 667 3.92 20.60 -37.22
CA ALA A 667 2.65 19.95 -37.52
C ALA A 667 2.78 18.41 -37.56
N SER A 668 3.90 17.88 -38.05
CA SER A 668 4.15 16.42 -38.05
C SER A 668 4.45 15.83 -36.66
N LEU A 669 4.80 16.69 -35.70
CA LEU A 669 5.20 16.33 -34.33
C LEU A 669 4.27 16.92 -33.26
N ASP A 670 3.17 17.57 -33.66
CA ASP A 670 2.29 18.30 -32.75
C ASP A 670 1.57 17.28 -31.85
N PRO A 671 1.81 17.31 -30.52
CA PRO A 671 1.23 16.34 -29.60
C PRO A 671 -0.31 16.35 -29.62
N ARG A 672 -0.94 17.47 -30.02
CA ARG A 672 -2.40 17.58 -30.17
C ARG A 672 -2.96 16.51 -31.10
N TYR A 673 -2.20 16.03 -32.11
CA TYR A 673 -2.67 14.96 -33.00
C TYR A 673 -2.83 13.60 -32.31
N THR A 674 -2.11 13.38 -31.21
CA THR A 674 -2.17 12.14 -30.43
C THR A 674 -3.08 12.23 -29.21
N GLU A 675 -3.47 13.44 -28.80
CA GLU A 675 -4.28 13.65 -27.61
C GLU A 675 -5.78 13.40 -27.84
N GLU A 676 -6.43 12.87 -26.82
CA GLU A 676 -7.89 12.77 -26.71
C GLU A 676 -8.46 14.05 -26.09
N ALA A 677 -8.28 15.16 -26.80
CA ALA A 677 -8.68 16.50 -26.36
C ALA A 677 -9.52 17.26 -27.40
N TRP A 678 -10.02 16.57 -28.43
CA TRP A 678 -10.80 17.16 -29.51
C TRP A 678 -12.30 16.90 -29.34
N SER A 679 -13.11 17.83 -29.83
CA SER A 679 -14.55 17.71 -29.87
C SER A 679 -15.13 18.18 -31.20
N CYS A 680 -16.31 17.65 -31.53
CA CYS A 680 -17.14 18.14 -32.63
C CYS A 680 -17.77 19.47 -32.21
N ASN A 681 -17.90 20.42 -33.13
CA ASN A 681 -18.57 21.69 -32.86
C ASN A 681 -20.07 21.68 -33.27
N HIS A 682 -20.55 20.60 -33.88
CA HIS A 682 -21.93 20.49 -34.38
C HIS A 682 -22.85 19.67 -33.48
N CYS A 683 -22.30 18.90 -32.53
CA CYS A 683 -23.11 18.10 -31.61
C CYS A 683 -22.41 17.81 -30.27
N PRO A 684 -23.17 17.42 -29.22
CA PRO A 684 -22.63 17.24 -27.88
C PRO A 684 -21.98 15.86 -27.62
N ILE A 685 -21.74 15.04 -28.65
CA ILE A 685 -21.34 13.63 -28.48
C ILE A 685 -20.04 13.46 -27.69
N HIS A 686 -19.13 14.43 -27.77
CA HIS A 686 -17.82 14.41 -27.11
C HIS A 686 -17.79 15.19 -25.78
N LEU A 687 -18.94 15.58 -25.23
CA LEU A 687 -18.99 16.36 -23.98
C LEU A 687 -18.49 15.58 -22.77
N ASP A 688 -18.90 14.32 -22.66
CA ASP A 688 -18.58 13.46 -21.51
C ASP A 688 -17.20 12.77 -21.69
N ALA A 689 -16.77 12.58 -22.94
CA ALA A 689 -15.47 12.04 -23.30
C ALA A 689 -14.96 12.69 -24.60
N LEU A 690 -13.88 13.46 -24.48
CA LEU A 690 -13.18 14.03 -25.63
C LEU A 690 -12.58 12.92 -26.49
N ALA A 691 -12.35 13.21 -27.77
CA ALA A 691 -11.87 12.24 -28.74
C ALA A 691 -10.54 12.68 -29.36
N SER A 692 -9.91 11.77 -30.11
CA SER A 692 -8.77 12.11 -30.95
C SER A 692 -9.20 12.92 -32.18
N ARG A 693 -8.32 13.79 -32.70
CA ARG A 693 -8.59 14.60 -33.90
C ARG A 693 -9.10 13.75 -35.07
N ARG A 694 -8.48 12.58 -35.30
CA ARG A 694 -8.89 11.65 -36.37
C ARG A 694 -10.30 11.12 -36.16
N SER A 695 -10.68 10.81 -34.92
CA SER A 695 -12.02 10.32 -34.60
C SER A 695 -13.06 11.41 -34.83
N VAL A 696 -12.78 12.64 -34.39
CA VAL A 696 -13.69 13.78 -34.58
C VAL A 696 -13.89 14.09 -36.06
N LEU A 697 -12.81 14.12 -36.87
CA LEU A 697 -12.94 14.36 -38.31
C LEU A 697 -13.77 13.30 -39.02
N LYS A 698 -13.61 12.01 -38.67
CA LYS A 698 -14.48 10.95 -39.19
C LYS A 698 -15.94 11.14 -38.78
N HIS A 699 -16.16 11.53 -37.53
CA HIS A 699 -17.50 11.80 -37.03
C HIS A 699 -18.15 12.98 -37.77
N VAL A 700 -17.44 14.09 -37.96
CA VAL A 700 -17.90 15.27 -38.71
C VAL A 700 -18.25 14.91 -40.16
N ASP A 701 -17.42 14.09 -40.81
CA ASP A 701 -17.66 13.59 -42.17
C ASP A 701 -18.91 12.72 -42.27
N HIS A 702 -19.06 11.73 -41.37
CA HIS A 702 -20.17 10.78 -41.43
C HIS A 702 -21.50 11.34 -40.91
N GLU A 703 -21.51 12.08 -39.80
CA GLU A 703 -22.74 12.51 -39.12
C GLU A 703 -23.19 13.92 -39.55
N HIS A 704 -22.26 14.76 -40.00
CA HIS A 704 -22.55 16.14 -40.42
C HIS A 704 -22.29 16.40 -41.91
N GLY A 705 -21.78 15.40 -42.66
CA GLY A 705 -21.61 15.48 -44.11
C GLY A 705 -20.50 16.44 -44.57
N ILE A 706 -19.60 16.83 -43.67
CA ILE A 706 -18.49 17.75 -43.95
C ILE A 706 -17.21 16.94 -44.15
N ARG A 707 -16.73 16.89 -45.39
CA ARG A 707 -15.57 16.06 -45.75
C ARG A 707 -14.35 16.44 -44.91
N GLN A 708 -13.55 15.44 -44.55
CA GLN A 708 -12.38 15.66 -43.67
C GLN A 708 -11.38 16.71 -44.17
N GLY A 709 -11.26 16.89 -45.49
CA GLY A 709 -10.39 17.91 -46.09
C GLY A 709 -11.01 19.32 -46.18
N GLU A 710 -12.31 19.44 -45.93
CA GLU A 710 -13.08 20.69 -45.96
C GLU A 710 -13.41 21.19 -44.54
N ALA A 711 -13.39 20.30 -43.55
CA ALA A 711 -13.65 20.62 -42.15
C ALA A 711 -12.62 21.61 -41.58
N GLN A 712 -13.10 22.65 -40.91
CA GLN A 712 -12.29 23.73 -40.34
C GLN A 712 -12.23 23.65 -38.81
N GLU A 713 -11.02 23.85 -38.26
CA GLU A 713 -10.82 23.97 -36.81
C GLU A 713 -11.53 25.25 -36.29
N ASN A 714 -12.06 25.16 -35.07
CA ASN A 714 -12.92 26.16 -34.39
C ASN A 714 -14.27 26.45 -35.06
N SER A 715 -14.52 25.93 -36.27
CA SER A 715 -15.83 26.02 -36.94
C SER A 715 -16.59 24.69 -36.86
N ASP A 716 -15.96 23.59 -37.28
CA ASP A 716 -16.58 22.26 -37.35
C ASP A 716 -16.12 21.31 -36.24
N PHE A 717 -14.89 21.48 -35.78
CA PHE A 717 -14.28 20.76 -34.68
C PHE A 717 -13.32 21.67 -33.94
N PHE A 718 -13.06 21.43 -32.66
CA PHE A 718 -12.17 22.28 -31.87
C PHE A 718 -11.34 21.45 -30.89
N TYR A 719 -10.20 22.01 -30.52
CA TYR A 719 -9.33 21.47 -29.48
C TYR A 719 -9.71 22.09 -28.12
N MET A 720 -10.06 21.26 -27.15
CA MET A 720 -10.36 21.71 -25.79
C MET A 720 -9.06 21.91 -25.01
N SER A 721 -8.45 23.09 -25.21
CA SER A 721 -7.22 23.49 -24.54
C SER A 721 -7.36 23.40 -23.01
N ARG A 722 -6.38 22.78 -22.36
CA ARG A 722 -6.26 22.78 -20.89
C ARG A 722 -5.28 23.84 -20.43
N SER A 723 -5.47 24.41 -19.24
CA SER A 723 -4.48 25.31 -18.67
C SER A 723 -3.12 24.63 -18.55
N GLY A 724 -2.09 25.22 -19.18
CA GLY A 724 -0.76 24.61 -19.28
C GLY A 724 -0.64 23.47 -20.30
N SER A 725 -1.63 23.26 -21.18
CA SER A 725 -1.53 22.28 -22.26
C SER A 725 -0.43 22.63 -23.26
N VAL A 726 0.30 21.57 -23.58
CA VAL A 726 1.32 21.33 -24.60
C VAL A 726 2.04 22.57 -25.14
N SER A 727 3.26 22.79 -24.66
CA SER A 727 4.30 23.36 -25.53
C SER A 727 4.40 22.44 -26.73
N ARG A 728 4.13 22.93 -27.93
CA ARG A 728 4.47 22.21 -29.17
C ARG A 728 5.91 21.70 -29.07
N ASN A 729 6.23 20.62 -29.78
CA ASN A 729 7.61 20.16 -29.86
C ASN A 729 8.46 21.24 -30.55
N LEU A 730 9.10 22.09 -29.74
CA LEU A 730 9.82 23.26 -30.21
C LEU A 730 11.00 22.82 -31.07
N PHE A 731 11.04 23.31 -32.31
CA PHE A 731 12.17 23.05 -33.18
C PHE A 731 13.42 23.76 -32.64
N LYS A 732 14.49 22.99 -32.41
CA LYS A 732 15.80 23.53 -32.03
C LYS A 732 16.57 23.95 -33.27
N ILE A 733 16.80 25.25 -33.40
CA ILE A 733 17.66 25.82 -34.43
C ILE A 733 19.11 25.69 -33.97
N PRO A 734 19.96 24.94 -34.69
CA PRO A 734 21.37 24.84 -34.38
C PRO A 734 22.11 26.14 -34.72
N LYS A 735 23.30 26.31 -34.14
CA LYS A 735 24.17 27.46 -34.42
C LYS A 735 24.59 27.55 -35.89
N GLN A 736 24.78 26.40 -36.55
CA GLN A 736 25.28 26.35 -37.93
C GLN A 736 24.20 26.60 -38.98
N ALA A 737 24.63 26.97 -40.18
CA ALA A 737 23.77 27.17 -41.32
C ALA A 737 22.96 25.91 -41.69
N LEU A 738 21.67 26.10 -41.98
CA LEU A 738 20.76 25.05 -42.42
C LEU A 738 20.47 25.16 -43.92
N HIS A 739 20.44 24.01 -44.58
CA HIS A 739 20.29 23.90 -46.03
C HIS A 739 19.18 22.91 -46.38
N GLN A 740 18.50 23.20 -47.48
CA GLN A 740 17.52 22.31 -48.11
C GLN A 740 18.09 21.80 -49.44
N CYS A 741 17.90 20.52 -49.73
CA CYS A 741 18.27 19.92 -51.01
C CYS A 741 17.20 20.23 -52.05
N LEU A 742 17.59 20.75 -53.22
CA LEU A 742 16.65 21.12 -54.29
C LEU A 742 16.26 19.92 -55.18
N HIS A 743 16.91 18.76 -55.01
CA HIS A 743 16.64 17.53 -55.77
C HIS A 743 15.75 16.52 -55.02
N CYS A 744 15.50 16.74 -53.73
CA CYS A 744 14.59 15.91 -52.94
C CYS A 744 13.16 16.47 -53.01
N ILE A 745 12.37 15.95 -53.95
CA ILE A 745 10.94 16.28 -54.05
C ILE A 745 10.26 15.81 -52.74
N PHE A 746 9.57 16.73 -52.05
CA PHE A 746 8.84 16.52 -50.78
C PHE A 746 9.65 16.31 -49.50
N SER A 747 10.97 16.53 -49.47
CA SER A 747 11.72 16.46 -48.21
C SER A 747 11.73 17.78 -47.44
N LEU A 748 11.16 17.76 -46.23
CA LEU A 748 11.23 18.85 -45.24
C LEU A 748 12.49 18.80 -44.37
N LYS A 749 13.41 17.86 -44.65
CA LYS A 749 14.60 17.67 -43.83
C LYS A 749 15.59 18.82 -44.04
N LEU A 750 15.95 19.48 -42.94
CA LEU A 750 17.02 20.47 -42.89
C LEU A 750 18.34 19.78 -42.57
N TRP A 751 19.39 20.23 -43.25
CA TRP A 751 20.73 19.63 -43.13
C TRP A 751 21.77 20.69 -42.80
N SER A 752 22.76 20.30 -42.00
CA SER A 752 23.99 21.08 -41.87
C SER A 752 24.78 21.04 -43.18
N THR A 753 25.70 21.97 -43.39
CA THR A 753 26.52 22.03 -44.62
C THR A 753 27.21 20.71 -44.93
N ILE A 754 27.72 20.02 -43.90
CA ILE A 754 28.43 18.73 -44.05
C ILE A 754 27.45 17.62 -44.44
N SER A 755 26.34 17.51 -43.73
CA SER A 755 25.38 16.43 -43.95
C SER A 755 24.58 16.62 -45.26
N MET A 756 24.40 17.87 -45.73
CA MET A 756 23.86 18.17 -47.07
C MET A 756 24.76 17.64 -48.18
N LYS A 757 26.06 17.93 -48.12
CA LYS A 757 27.03 17.45 -49.12
C LYS A 757 27.10 15.92 -49.16
N GLN A 758 27.09 15.28 -47.99
CA GLN A 758 27.05 13.81 -47.90
C GLN A 758 25.75 13.25 -48.50
N HIS A 759 24.61 13.87 -48.20
CA HIS A 759 23.32 13.47 -48.75
C HIS A 759 23.25 13.59 -50.28
N GLN A 760 23.74 14.69 -50.84
CA GLN A 760 23.77 14.92 -52.29
C GLN A 760 24.69 13.94 -53.01
N SER A 761 25.87 13.66 -52.45
CA SER A 761 26.78 12.65 -52.99
C SER A 761 26.16 11.25 -52.93
N GLY A 762 25.58 10.87 -51.78
CA GLY A 762 25.05 9.52 -51.59
C GLY A 762 23.71 9.23 -52.31
N LYS A 763 22.79 10.20 -52.36
CA LYS A 763 21.43 9.98 -52.88
C LYS A 763 21.24 10.51 -54.31
N HIS A 764 21.92 11.60 -54.66
CA HIS A 764 21.77 12.26 -55.96
C HIS A 764 23.02 12.11 -56.85
N ASN A 765 24.07 11.45 -56.37
CA ASN A 765 25.37 11.30 -57.06
C ASN A 765 26.01 12.65 -57.44
N ILE A 766 25.78 13.70 -56.65
CA ILE A 766 26.35 15.04 -56.86
C ILE A 766 27.51 15.23 -55.88
N ASN A 767 28.74 15.13 -56.39
CA ASN A 767 29.96 15.21 -55.56
C ASN A 767 30.47 16.64 -55.34
N SER A 768 30.00 17.62 -56.10
CA SER A 768 30.37 19.04 -55.97
C SER A 768 29.12 19.92 -56.12
N PRO A 769 28.24 19.91 -55.10
CA PRO A 769 26.96 20.60 -55.17
C PRO A 769 27.14 22.12 -55.17
N ILE A 770 26.29 22.82 -55.94
CA ILE A 770 26.31 24.26 -56.15
C ILE A 770 25.12 24.91 -55.43
N ALA A 771 25.38 25.98 -54.67
CA ALA A 771 24.33 26.76 -54.01
C ALA A 771 23.41 27.44 -55.03
N GLY A 772 22.10 27.37 -54.81
CA GLY A 772 21.07 27.90 -55.72
C GLY A 772 20.66 26.95 -56.85
N ILE A 773 21.44 25.89 -57.11
CA ILE A 773 21.12 24.86 -58.12
C ILE A 773 20.81 23.52 -57.45
N ASP A 774 21.71 23.03 -56.59
CA ASP A 774 21.57 21.71 -55.96
C ASP A 774 21.05 21.77 -54.53
N TYR A 775 21.35 22.86 -53.82
CA TYR A 775 20.86 23.15 -52.48
C TYR A 775 20.66 24.64 -52.28
N SER A 776 19.81 25.02 -51.33
CA SER A 776 19.62 26.40 -50.92
C SER A 776 19.84 26.57 -49.42
N CYS A 777 20.58 27.60 -49.03
CA CYS A 777 20.66 28.04 -47.63
C CYS A 777 19.30 28.60 -47.21
N VAL A 778 18.77 28.11 -46.09
CA VAL A 778 17.51 28.60 -45.49
C VAL A 778 17.74 29.31 -44.15
N TRP A 779 18.93 29.16 -43.58
CA TRP A 779 19.38 29.82 -42.35
C TRP A 779 20.90 29.92 -42.38
N GLU A 780 21.47 31.10 -42.15
CA GLU A 780 22.93 31.33 -42.21
C GLU A 780 23.65 31.01 -40.89
N GLY A 781 22.92 30.80 -39.80
CA GLY A 781 23.49 30.62 -38.45
C GLY A 781 23.36 31.87 -37.58
N PHE A 782 23.62 31.72 -36.28
CA PHE A 782 23.72 32.88 -35.38
C PHE A 782 25.12 33.51 -35.49
N SER A 783 25.21 34.84 -35.56
CA SER A 783 26.50 35.54 -35.49
C SER A 783 27.17 35.28 -34.14
N GLU A 784 28.50 35.13 -34.14
CA GLU A 784 29.30 35.08 -32.92
C GLU A 784 29.45 36.50 -32.35
N ASP A 785 28.37 37.07 -31.81
CA ASP A 785 28.38 38.12 -30.77
C ASP A 785 26.97 38.70 -30.56
N PRO A 786 26.40 38.65 -29.35
CA PRO A 786 25.19 39.39 -29.01
C PRO A 786 25.46 40.74 -28.32
N PHE A 787 26.71 41.10 -28.03
CA PHE A 787 27.05 42.37 -27.39
C PHE A 787 27.97 43.20 -28.29
N PRO A 788 27.46 44.20 -29.03
CA PRO A 788 28.32 45.31 -29.38
C PRO A 788 28.67 45.98 -28.05
N VAL A 789 29.90 45.80 -27.57
CA VAL A 789 30.49 46.72 -26.60
C VAL A 789 30.35 48.11 -27.23
N PRO A 790 29.63 49.07 -26.62
CA PRO A 790 29.59 50.42 -27.14
C PRO A 790 31.04 50.92 -27.12
N ASN A 791 31.59 51.23 -28.29
CA ASN A 791 32.74 52.11 -28.34
C ASN A 791 32.21 53.53 -28.15
N ASP A 792 32.73 54.15 -27.09
CA ASP A 792 32.55 55.51 -26.56
C ASP A 792 31.39 55.75 -25.57
#